data_AF-F5Y6U0-F1
#
_entry.id   AF-F5Y6U0-F1
#
_cell.length_a   1.000
_cell.length_b   1.000
_cell.length_c   1.000
_cell.angle_alpha   90.00
_cell.angle_beta   90.00
_cell.angle_gamma   90.00
#
_symmetry.space_group_name_H-M   'P 1'
#
loop_
_entity.id
_entity.type
_entity.pdbx_description
1 polymer ?
#
loop_
_entity_poly.entity_id
_entity_poly.type
_entity_poly.pdbx_seq_one_letter_code
_entity_poly.pdbx_strand_id
1 'polypeptide(L)'
;MKIRPKSLLFLSFLILSFPLWGKVNFSALDLSADNRLLFKANSAGSGAAAQSALFIARLPDPALQQLSSFPEKMDLIDNGRMLQIRNAFGCSRLPISGGLPRQIPGFPSFAGGSPASSGRVEDMAVSADGRFLLYIDPVSAAYGNLVMLDASSGAKITVALHVERPDRIFPASWSPDSRVFVYARGGKLYYYTVNPASAPVDEKFRFIGEGTVNSVYWGRGGDFFYLRASTIYRVRAAELFARALYAGFLEIGTVAGKIPFEFSPGFDSFWIAPDARSLILSKGGRNIFYIPLDFDDYEGSGDASLPYLAVPRACLSLQVLWPSGGAITILASLPAQKTGEPPTLAWRLQGHAFVPLSAPLGSSASLSPDGTKALAWGSGGIALYDYINWKILDTISTRPAYSCVWIGNDDFAIGDDQRIERIRLGSGNSASTAGIARRDLICLSQISRFGFEDKVSGDAQPRILAQNGSSWYTTDCRSPWAEIPNPQLRAVSQVSSRYRVYLDRQSGGPYENLPMIRNIASVGTASLLPVTDRQGGLRELGLCFDLYDDAEGLPEALDALNRFGIKATFFLGGEFIRRYPAAAADIVASGHETASLFFAPIDLSDARYRIGSDFISRGLARNEDEFYRATGSELALLWHPPYYAASPEVSSAAAQAGYTTIVRSIDPLDWVSREDEIRFSLPQYSASDMVDRIMEAKKPGALVPIRLGLLPGGRVDYLFNRLNVLLDALMQEGYTVVKVSTLLEHGKE
;
A
#
# COMPACT_ATOMS: atom_id res chain seq x y z
N MET A 1 64.50 30.60 -20.75
CA MET A 1 63.77 29.35 -21.05
C MET A 1 63.04 28.95 -19.77
N LYS A 2 61.82 29.43 -19.47
CA LYS A 2 60.48 28.87 -19.82
C LYS A 2 60.48 27.33 -19.70
N ILE A 3 59.64 26.68 -18.89
CA ILE A 3 58.17 26.59 -19.06
C ILE A 3 57.41 26.33 -17.73
N ARG A 4 56.36 27.14 -17.55
CA ARG A 4 55.09 27.11 -16.78
C ARG A 4 54.72 25.94 -15.83
N PRO A 5 54.03 26.24 -14.69
CA PRO A 5 53.19 25.28 -13.99
C PRO A 5 51.85 25.10 -14.72
N LYS A 6 51.40 23.84 -14.85
CA LYS A 6 50.07 23.48 -15.37
C LYS A 6 49.03 23.65 -14.26
N SER A 7 47.97 24.36 -14.62
CA SER A 7 46.69 24.49 -13.92
C SER A 7 46.13 23.13 -13.47
N LEU A 8 45.92 22.96 -12.17
CA LEU A 8 44.93 21.99 -11.68
C LEU A 8 43.54 22.55 -12.01
N LEU A 9 42.86 21.92 -12.97
CA LEU A 9 41.41 22.06 -13.09
C LEU A 9 40.78 21.42 -11.85
N PHE A 10 40.19 22.23 -10.99
CA PHE A 10 39.19 21.78 -10.04
C PHE A 10 37.97 21.36 -10.88
N LEU A 11 37.86 20.06 -11.16
CA LEU A 11 36.65 19.49 -11.70
C LEU A 11 35.64 19.44 -10.55
N SER A 12 34.86 20.51 -10.39
CA SER A 12 33.69 20.49 -9.51
C SER A 12 32.70 19.49 -10.09
N PHE A 13 32.72 18.25 -9.59
CA PHE A 13 31.59 17.35 -9.70
C PHE A 13 30.44 18.00 -8.94
N LEU A 14 29.65 18.79 -9.67
CA LEU A 14 28.35 19.23 -9.19
C LEU A 14 27.46 17.97 -9.21
N ILE A 15 27.56 17.17 -8.14
CA ILE A 15 26.57 16.15 -7.85
C ILE A 15 25.29 16.95 -7.58
N LEU A 16 24.47 17.08 -8.61
CA LEU A 16 23.05 17.39 -8.48
C LEU A 16 22.45 16.24 -7.66
N SER A 17 22.53 16.35 -6.34
CA SER A 17 21.67 15.62 -5.43
C SER A 17 20.26 16.13 -5.69
N PHE A 18 19.56 15.46 -6.60
CA PHE A 18 18.10 15.57 -6.65
C PHE A 18 17.60 15.09 -5.29
N PRO A 19 16.86 15.89 -4.51
CA PRO A 19 16.16 15.35 -3.36
C PRO A 19 15.06 14.43 -3.89
N LEU A 20 15.37 13.14 -3.96
CA LEU A 20 14.48 12.07 -4.35
C LEU A 20 13.51 11.76 -3.18
N TRP A 21 12.65 12.69 -2.73
CA TRP A 21 11.63 12.34 -1.71
C TRP A 21 10.27 13.02 -1.89
N GLY A 22 9.27 12.20 -2.21
CA GLY A 22 7.94 12.10 -1.61
C GLY A 22 6.93 13.25 -1.70
N LYS A 23 7.34 14.52 -1.78
CA LYS A 23 6.40 15.65 -1.72
C LYS A 23 5.65 15.84 -3.02
N VAL A 24 4.41 16.31 -2.91
CA VAL A 24 3.63 16.71 -4.09
C VAL A 24 4.23 18.00 -4.64
N ASN A 25 4.50 18.04 -5.95
CA ASN A 25 4.99 19.24 -6.62
C ASN A 25 4.05 19.68 -7.74
N PHE A 26 4.01 20.99 -7.96
CA PHE A 26 3.22 21.63 -9.00
C PHE A 26 4.13 22.15 -10.11
N SER A 27 3.66 22.02 -11.36
CA SER A 27 4.41 22.44 -12.54
C SER A 27 3.50 22.87 -13.68
N ALA A 28 4.12 23.42 -14.73
CA ALA A 28 3.47 23.80 -15.98
C ALA A 28 2.25 24.73 -15.81
N LEU A 29 2.41 25.81 -15.04
CA LEU A 29 1.38 26.84 -14.90
C LEU A 29 1.09 27.50 -16.25
N ASP A 30 -0.17 27.47 -16.68
CA ASP A 30 -0.66 28.19 -17.86
C ASP A 30 -1.96 28.94 -17.55
N LEU A 31 -1.90 30.27 -17.58
CA LEU A 31 -2.98 31.19 -17.22
C LEU A 31 -3.59 31.78 -18.50
N SER A 32 -4.89 31.55 -18.68
CA SER A 32 -5.64 32.11 -19.81
C SER A 32 -6.04 33.58 -19.60
N ALA A 33 -6.38 34.24 -20.71
CA ALA A 33 -6.88 35.63 -20.69
C ALA A 33 -8.18 35.79 -19.90
N ASP A 34 -9.00 34.74 -19.80
CA ASP A 34 -10.24 34.69 -19.01
C ASP A 34 -10.02 34.20 -17.56
N ASN A 35 -8.77 34.21 -17.09
CA ASN A 35 -8.35 33.90 -15.71
C ASN A 35 -8.61 32.45 -15.27
N ARG A 36 -8.50 31.50 -16.20
CA ARG A 36 -8.42 30.07 -15.89
C ARG A 36 -6.96 29.63 -15.82
N LEU A 37 -6.56 29.02 -14.72
CA LEU A 37 -5.21 28.53 -14.49
C LEU A 37 -5.20 27.01 -14.67
N LEU A 38 -4.49 26.53 -15.68
CA LEU A 38 -4.11 25.12 -15.82
C LEU A 38 -2.78 24.88 -15.09
N PHE A 39 -2.69 23.74 -14.43
CA PHE A 39 -1.45 23.29 -13.81
C PHE A 39 -1.46 21.78 -13.61
N LYS A 40 -0.27 21.20 -13.50
CA LYS A 40 -0.08 19.79 -13.21
C LYS A 40 0.34 19.63 -11.75
N ALA A 41 -0.30 18.71 -11.03
CA ALA A 41 0.17 18.21 -9.75
C ALA A 41 0.83 16.84 -9.96
N ASN A 42 2.02 16.65 -9.40
CA ASN A 42 2.79 15.41 -9.50
C ASN A 42 2.96 14.87 -8.07
N SER A 43 2.57 13.61 -7.88
CA SER A 43 2.86 12.86 -6.66
C SER A 43 3.82 11.74 -7.04
N ALA A 44 5.06 11.84 -6.56
CA ALA A 44 6.05 10.77 -6.61
C ALA A 44 6.31 10.34 -5.16
N GLY A 45 5.24 9.88 -4.53
CA GLY A 45 5.26 9.40 -3.16
C GLY A 45 6.01 8.09 -3.04
N SER A 46 6.83 7.99 -2.01
CA SER A 46 7.35 6.72 -1.52
C SER A 46 6.16 5.80 -1.18
N GLY A 47 6.07 4.62 -1.79
CA GLY A 47 5.06 3.61 -1.50
C GLY A 47 4.00 3.38 -2.58
N ALA A 48 3.94 4.26 -3.58
CA ALA A 48 2.98 4.25 -4.70
C ALA A 48 3.68 4.57 -6.04
N ALA A 49 3.01 4.28 -7.16
CA ALA A 49 3.52 4.62 -8.48
C ALA A 49 3.59 6.15 -8.66
N ALA A 50 4.63 6.63 -9.34
CA ALA A 50 4.74 8.04 -9.71
C ALA A 50 3.56 8.40 -10.62
N GLN A 51 2.82 9.43 -10.22
CA GLN A 51 1.54 9.78 -10.80
C GLN A 51 1.37 11.29 -10.92
N SER A 52 0.58 11.72 -11.90
CA SER A 52 0.25 13.12 -12.10
C SER A 52 -1.18 13.30 -12.57
N ALA A 53 -1.75 14.44 -12.23
CA ALA A 53 -3.08 14.84 -12.68
C ALA A 53 -3.10 16.31 -13.12
N LEU A 54 -3.89 16.58 -14.16
CA LEU A 54 -4.14 17.92 -14.66
C LEU A 54 -5.31 18.55 -13.90
N PHE A 55 -5.11 19.78 -13.43
CA PHE A 55 -6.11 20.56 -12.72
C PHE A 55 -6.34 21.91 -13.41
N ILE A 56 -7.54 22.44 -13.21
CA ILE A 56 -7.90 23.80 -13.57
C ILE A 56 -8.51 24.54 -12.38
N ALA A 57 -8.18 25.83 -12.24
CA ALA A 57 -8.76 26.73 -11.26
C ALA A 57 -9.26 28.00 -11.96
N ARG A 58 -10.31 28.65 -11.44
CA ARG A 58 -10.80 29.94 -11.95
C ARG A 58 -10.51 31.05 -10.95
N LEU A 59 -9.80 32.10 -11.35
CA LEU A 59 -9.44 33.19 -10.43
C LEU A 59 -10.52 34.29 -10.39
N PRO A 60 -10.78 34.92 -9.23
CA PRO A 60 -10.05 34.81 -7.95
C PRO A 60 -10.53 33.72 -6.99
N ASP A 61 -11.61 32.99 -7.28
CA ASP A 61 -12.19 31.96 -6.41
C ASP A 61 -11.81 30.55 -6.92
N PRO A 62 -10.66 30.00 -6.45
CA PRO A 62 -9.96 28.93 -7.14
C PRO A 62 -10.54 27.56 -6.79
N ALA A 63 -11.84 27.35 -6.99
CA ALA A 63 -12.42 26.02 -6.95
C ALA A 63 -11.70 25.14 -7.98
N LEU A 64 -11.04 24.10 -7.48
CA LEU A 64 -10.23 23.20 -8.29
C LEU A 64 -11.13 22.18 -8.99
N GLN A 65 -10.87 21.96 -10.27
CA GLN A 65 -11.44 20.86 -11.02
C GLN A 65 -10.32 19.96 -11.55
N GLN A 66 -10.45 18.67 -11.30
CA GLN A 66 -9.57 17.65 -11.85
C GLN A 66 -10.01 17.28 -13.27
N LEU A 67 -9.07 17.24 -14.20
CA LEU A 67 -9.33 16.97 -15.62
C LEU A 67 -8.77 15.62 -16.09
N SER A 68 -7.81 15.03 -15.37
CA SER A 68 -7.25 13.72 -15.65
C SER A 68 -7.10 12.90 -14.36
N SER A 69 -7.08 11.57 -14.45
CA SER A 69 -7.04 10.71 -13.27
C SER A 69 -6.15 9.50 -13.50
N PHE A 70 -5.11 9.36 -12.67
CA PHE A 70 -4.25 8.18 -12.66
C PHE A 70 -5.02 6.97 -12.09
N PRO A 71 -4.99 5.80 -12.75
CA PRO A 71 -5.81 4.63 -12.38
C PRO A 71 -5.13 3.69 -11.39
N GLU A 72 -4.68 4.22 -10.24
CA GLU A 72 -3.99 3.40 -9.23
C GLU A 72 -4.86 2.25 -8.71
N LYS A 73 -6.14 2.52 -8.42
CA LYS A 73 -7.14 1.48 -8.15
C LYS A 73 -8.47 1.86 -8.79
N MET A 74 -9.02 0.95 -9.58
CA MET A 74 -10.32 1.09 -10.22
C MET A 74 -11.31 0.07 -9.68
N ASP A 75 -12.52 0.52 -9.37
CA ASP A 75 -13.64 -0.31 -8.93
C ASP A 75 -14.85 -0.05 -9.84
N LEU A 76 -15.58 -1.10 -10.23
CA LEU A 76 -16.87 -0.95 -10.90
C LEU A 76 -17.98 -0.83 -9.87
N ILE A 77 -18.86 0.15 -10.07
CA ILE A 77 -19.99 0.43 -9.20
C ILE A 77 -21.24 0.72 -10.05
N ASP A 78 -22.39 0.90 -9.39
CA ASP A 78 -23.69 1.15 -10.07
C ASP A 78 -23.96 0.11 -11.16
N ASN A 79 -23.82 -1.17 -10.81
CA ASN A 79 -23.99 -2.31 -11.73
C ASN A 79 -23.13 -2.21 -13.00
N GLY A 80 -21.89 -1.73 -12.87
CA GLY A 80 -20.92 -1.66 -13.98
C GLY A 80 -21.09 -0.44 -14.90
N ARG A 81 -21.94 0.53 -14.55
CA ARG A 81 -22.14 1.76 -15.35
C ARG A 81 -21.13 2.86 -15.03
N MET A 82 -20.60 2.84 -13.81
CA MET A 82 -19.72 3.86 -13.29
C MET A 82 -18.40 3.24 -12.85
N LEU A 83 -17.32 3.94 -13.17
CA LEU A 83 -15.98 3.62 -12.72
C LEU A 83 -15.65 4.54 -11.54
N GLN A 84 -15.19 3.95 -10.43
CA GLN A 84 -14.58 4.68 -9.34
C GLN A 84 -13.07 4.54 -9.44
N ILE A 85 -12.35 5.65 -9.33
CA ILE A 85 -10.89 5.70 -9.40
C ILE A 85 -10.34 6.32 -8.15
N ARG A 86 -9.38 5.63 -7.53
CA ARG A 86 -8.63 6.10 -6.37
C ARG A 86 -7.18 6.30 -6.75
N ASN A 87 -6.60 7.39 -6.25
CA ASN A 87 -5.21 7.77 -6.47
C ASN A 87 -4.75 8.80 -5.42
N ALA A 88 -3.52 9.32 -5.55
CA ALA A 88 -2.95 10.28 -4.61
C ALA A 88 -3.76 11.58 -4.43
N PHE A 89 -4.64 11.91 -5.37
CA PHE A 89 -5.44 13.15 -5.34
C PHE A 89 -6.86 12.95 -4.78
N GLY A 90 -7.21 11.73 -4.38
CA GLY A 90 -8.49 11.38 -3.76
C GLY A 90 -9.24 10.28 -4.51
N CYS A 91 -10.57 10.31 -4.40
CA CYS A 91 -11.46 9.34 -5.03
C CYS A 91 -12.45 10.05 -5.96
N SER A 92 -12.51 9.61 -7.20
CA SER A 92 -13.36 10.20 -8.24
C SER A 92 -14.22 9.15 -8.95
N ARG A 93 -15.33 9.58 -9.53
CA ARG A 93 -16.25 8.75 -10.30
C ARG A 93 -16.50 9.33 -11.68
N LEU A 94 -16.67 8.45 -12.66
CA LEU A 94 -16.97 8.80 -14.03
C LEU A 94 -17.71 7.67 -14.75
N PRO A 95 -18.58 7.97 -15.74
CA PRO A 95 -19.26 6.95 -16.53
C PRO A 95 -18.29 6.10 -17.32
N ILE A 96 -18.61 4.81 -17.50
CA ILE A 96 -17.84 3.90 -18.35
C ILE A 96 -17.89 4.30 -19.85
N SER A 97 -18.83 5.19 -20.22
CA SER A 97 -18.92 5.80 -21.55
C SER A 97 -17.96 6.96 -21.78
N GLY A 98 -17.21 7.37 -20.75
CA GLY A 98 -16.27 8.48 -20.78
C GLY A 98 -16.78 9.73 -20.07
N GLY A 99 -15.86 10.46 -19.46
CA GLY A 99 -16.16 11.67 -18.68
C GLY A 99 -14.92 12.27 -18.01
N LEU A 100 -15.12 13.44 -17.40
CA LEU A 100 -14.12 14.04 -16.52
C LEU A 100 -14.28 13.49 -15.09
N PRO A 101 -13.18 13.34 -14.33
CA PRO A 101 -13.23 12.88 -12.94
C PRO A 101 -14.12 13.78 -12.09
N ARG A 102 -15.11 13.20 -11.38
CA ARG A 102 -15.95 13.92 -10.43
C ARG A 102 -15.68 13.44 -9.01
N GLN A 103 -15.42 14.37 -8.11
CA GLN A 103 -15.20 14.06 -6.69
C GLN A 103 -16.47 13.54 -6.05
N ILE A 104 -16.30 12.68 -5.04
CA ILE A 104 -17.42 12.16 -4.24
C ILE A 104 -17.76 13.21 -3.17
N PRO A 105 -19.00 13.73 -3.11
CA PRO A 105 -19.40 14.69 -2.09
C PRO A 105 -19.07 14.21 -0.68
N GLY A 106 -18.46 15.07 0.12
CA GLY A 106 -18.06 14.77 1.50
C GLY A 106 -16.80 13.92 1.65
N PHE A 107 -16.31 13.25 0.60
CA PHE A 107 -15.07 12.49 0.66
C PHE A 107 -13.84 13.42 0.53
N PRO A 108 -12.79 13.25 1.35
CA PRO A 108 -11.55 14.04 1.22
C PRO A 108 -10.94 13.91 -0.18
N SER A 109 -10.63 15.05 -0.80
CA SER A 109 -9.99 15.09 -2.13
C SER A 109 -9.19 16.37 -2.30
N PHE A 110 -8.15 16.30 -3.14
CA PHE A 110 -7.31 17.46 -3.43
C PHE A 110 -8.12 18.59 -4.08
N ALA A 111 -8.99 18.25 -5.03
CA ALA A 111 -9.89 19.22 -5.64
C ALA A 111 -10.94 19.79 -4.63
N GLY A 112 -11.27 19.02 -3.59
CA GLY A 112 -12.12 19.44 -2.47
C GLY A 112 -11.37 20.20 -1.35
N GLY A 113 -10.09 20.53 -1.54
CA GLY A 113 -9.28 21.31 -0.60
C GLY A 113 -8.54 20.49 0.47
N SER A 114 -8.64 19.17 0.46
CA SER A 114 -7.80 18.31 1.29
C SER A 114 -6.36 18.26 0.74
N PRO A 115 -5.33 18.02 1.58
CA PRO A 115 -3.99 17.78 1.07
C PRO A 115 -3.94 16.58 0.11
N ALA A 116 -3.15 16.66 -0.95
CA ALA A 116 -2.86 15.50 -1.78
C ALA A 116 -1.96 14.51 -0.99
N SER A 117 -2.18 13.21 -1.18
CA SER A 117 -1.36 12.19 -0.53
C SER A 117 0.03 12.13 -1.18
N SER A 118 1.05 12.26 -0.34
CA SER A 118 2.47 12.08 -0.67
C SER A 118 2.95 10.65 -0.43
N GLY A 119 2.09 9.76 0.05
CA GLY A 119 2.42 8.41 0.46
C GLY A 119 1.44 7.39 -0.11
N ARG A 120 1.01 6.46 0.74
CA ARG A 120 0.07 5.41 0.31
C ARG A 120 -1.33 6.02 0.14
N VAL A 121 -2.05 5.58 -0.90
CA VAL A 121 -3.50 5.82 -0.99
C VAL A 121 -4.18 4.94 0.05
N GLU A 122 -4.82 5.56 1.04
CA GLU A 122 -5.56 4.82 2.06
C GLU A 122 -6.66 3.96 1.43
N ASP A 123 -6.79 2.73 1.94
CA ASP A 123 -7.83 1.84 1.45
C ASP A 123 -9.22 2.27 1.95
N MET A 124 -10.24 1.84 1.24
CA MET A 124 -11.65 2.08 1.57
C MET A 124 -12.48 0.90 1.05
N ALA A 125 -13.65 0.72 1.64
CA ALA A 125 -14.63 -0.25 1.17
C ALA A 125 -15.85 0.45 0.59
N VAL A 126 -16.26 0.08 -0.62
CA VAL A 126 -17.44 0.62 -1.29
C VAL A 126 -18.52 -0.45 -1.34
N SER A 127 -19.78 -0.04 -1.11
CA SER A 127 -20.92 -0.94 -1.30
C SER A 127 -21.05 -1.30 -2.78
N ALA A 128 -21.56 -2.50 -3.10
CA ALA A 128 -21.64 -2.97 -4.48
C ALA A 128 -22.52 -2.07 -5.38
N ASP A 129 -23.55 -1.45 -4.80
CA ASP A 129 -24.38 -0.45 -5.49
C ASP A 129 -23.70 0.92 -5.68
N GLY A 130 -22.53 1.13 -5.05
CA GLY A 130 -21.78 2.37 -5.08
C GLY A 130 -22.36 3.49 -4.20
N ARG A 131 -23.44 3.26 -3.47
CA ARG A 131 -24.08 4.32 -2.68
C ARG A 131 -23.30 4.70 -1.45
N PHE A 132 -22.71 3.74 -0.76
CA PHE A 132 -22.02 3.95 0.52
C PHE A 132 -20.53 3.68 0.40
N LEU A 133 -19.74 4.53 1.07
CA LEU A 133 -18.30 4.35 1.24
C LEU A 133 -17.98 4.23 2.71
N LEU A 134 -17.10 3.31 3.05
CA LEU A 134 -16.46 3.21 4.36
C LEU A 134 -15.02 3.66 4.22
N TYR A 135 -14.62 4.61 5.05
CA TYR A 135 -13.23 5.07 5.13
C TYR A 135 -12.86 5.34 6.59
N ILE A 136 -11.56 5.41 6.88
CA ILE A 136 -11.08 5.80 8.20
C ILE A 136 -10.77 7.30 8.19
N ASP A 137 -11.41 8.06 9.08
CA ASP A 137 -11.10 9.46 9.34
C ASP A 137 -10.00 9.53 10.42
N PRO A 138 -8.75 9.91 10.09
CA PRO A 138 -7.62 9.76 11.00
C PRO A 138 -7.78 10.55 12.31
N VAL A 139 -7.39 9.93 13.42
CA VAL A 139 -7.31 10.55 14.76
C VAL A 139 -5.87 10.57 15.27
N SER A 140 -5.10 9.54 14.93
CA SER A 140 -3.66 9.42 15.19
C SER A 140 -2.95 8.79 13.99
N ALA A 141 -1.66 8.49 14.12
CA ALA A 141 -0.91 7.83 13.06
C ALA A 141 -1.42 6.41 12.79
N ALA A 142 -1.83 5.67 13.83
CA ALA A 142 -2.28 4.29 13.72
C ALA A 142 -3.79 4.09 13.86
N TYR A 143 -4.56 5.09 14.32
CA TYR A 143 -6.00 4.97 14.56
C TYR A 143 -6.81 6.10 13.92
N GLY A 144 -8.09 5.82 13.70
CA GLY A 144 -9.08 6.80 13.26
C GLY A 144 -10.50 6.38 13.57
N ASN A 145 -11.47 7.14 13.07
CA ASN A 145 -12.88 6.83 13.19
C ASN A 145 -13.35 6.13 11.91
N LEU A 146 -14.04 5.00 12.03
CA LEU A 146 -14.68 4.37 10.88
C LEU A 146 -15.93 5.18 10.51
N VAL A 147 -15.92 5.78 9.32
CA VAL A 147 -16.99 6.64 8.81
C VAL A 147 -17.66 5.99 7.61
N MET A 148 -18.99 5.95 7.65
CA MET A 148 -19.83 5.63 6.50
C MET A 148 -20.32 6.92 5.85
N LEU A 149 -20.04 7.09 4.56
CA LEU A 149 -20.42 8.23 3.73
C LEU A 149 -21.49 7.79 2.72
N ASP A 150 -22.62 8.50 2.65
CA ASP A 150 -23.56 8.39 1.54
C ASP A 150 -23.06 9.25 0.37
N ALA A 151 -22.63 8.61 -0.71
CA ALA A 151 -22.01 9.25 -1.88
C ALA A 151 -22.96 10.21 -2.63
N SER A 152 -24.28 10.07 -2.44
CA SER A 152 -25.27 10.90 -3.13
C SER A 152 -25.50 12.22 -2.43
N SER A 153 -25.51 12.22 -1.09
CA SER A 153 -25.79 13.39 -0.26
C SER A 153 -24.54 14.02 0.36
N GLY A 154 -23.45 13.26 0.48
CA GLY A 154 -22.27 13.63 1.25
C GLY A 154 -22.45 13.50 2.77
N ALA A 155 -23.57 12.93 3.23
CA ALA A 155 -23.83 12.72 4.65
C ALA A 155 -22.89 11.67 5.25
N LYS A 156 -22.33 11.98 6.42
CA LYS A 156 -21.37 11.12 7.15
C LYS A 156 -21.99 10.59 8.44
N ILE A 157 -21.74 9.31 8.72
CA ILE A 157 -22.12 8.64 9.96
C ILE A 157 -20.86 7.98 10.53
N THR A 158 -20.49 8.35 11.74
CA THR A 158 -19.42 7.66 12.48
C THR A 158 -19.95 6.33 13.00
N VAL A 159 -19.40 5.23 12.49
CA VAL A 159 -19.82 3.85 12.79
C VAL A 159 -19.16 3.34 14.07
N ALA A 160 -17.86 3.64 14.21
CA ALA A 160 -17.05 3.25 15.36
C ALA A 160 -15.90 4.25 15.55
N LEU A 161 -15.59 4.54 16.81
CA LEU A 161 -14.42 5.34 17.18
C LEU A 161 -13.21 4.42 17.38
N HIS A 162 -12.02 4.99 17.18
CA HIS A 162 -10.73 4.36 17.51
C HIS A 162 -10.55 2.98 16.86
N VAL A 163 -10.77 2.93 15.55
CA VAL A 163 -10.51 1.79 14.67
C VAL A 163 -9.09 1.93 14.11
N GLU A 164 -8.37 0.82 14.02
CA GLU A 164 -7.04 0.80 13.44
C GLU A 164 -7.06 1.24 11.97
N ARG A 165 -6.12 2.12 11.59
CA ARG A 165 -5.93 2.51 10.19
C ARG A 165 -5.48 1.29 9.39
N PRO A 166 -6.01 1.09 8.17
CA PRO A 166 -5.69 -0.07 7.36
C PRO A 166 -4.20 -0.11 7.03
N ASP A 167 -3.60 -1.30 7.06
CA ASP A 167 -2.31 -1.52 6.42
C ASP A 167 -2.51 -1.94 4.96
N ARG A 168 -2.70 -3.24 4.71
CA ARG A 168 -3.02 -3.77 3.38
C ARG A 168 -4.51 -4.09 3.19
N ILE A 169 -5.23 -4.25 4.29
CA ILE A 169 -6.62 -4.72 4.32
C ILE A 169 -7.47 -3.71 5.06
N PHE A 170 -8.55 -3.26 4.43
CA PHE A 170 -9.51 -2.37 5.06
C PHE A 170 -10.22 -3.07 6.23
N PRO A 171 -10.37 -2.46 7.42
CA PRO A 171 -10.93 -3.11 8.61
C PRO A 171 -12.44 -3.36 8.55
N ALA A 172 -13.07 -3.27 7.38
CA ALA A 172 -14.47 -3.59 7.16
C ALA A 172 -14.70 -4.23 5.79
N SER A 173 -15.78 -5.00 5.68
CA SER A 173 -16.15 -5.73 4.47
C SER A 173 -17.66 -5.74 4.26
N TRP A 174 -18.09 -5.29 3.08
CA TRP A 174 -19.50 -5.18 2.69
C TRP A 174 -20.09 -6.53 2.30
N SER A 175 -21.36 -6.74 2.67
CA SER A 175 -22.17 -7.78 2.08
C SER A 175 -22.37 -7.51 0.58
N PRO A 176 -22.48 -8.55 -0.27
CA PRO A 176 -22.67 -8.38 -1.72
C PRO A 176 -23.94 -7.59 -2.09
N ASP A 177 -24.95 -7.58 -1.23
CA ASP A 177 -26.22 -6.88 -1.43
C ASP A 177 -26.24 -5.44 -0.87
N SER A 178 -25.11 -4.94 -0.36
CA SER A 178 -24.96 -3.57 0.18
C SER A 178 -25.79 -3.23 1.42
N ARG A 179 -26.41 -4.23 2.09
CA ARG A 179 -27.29 -3.99 3.25
C ARG A 179 -26.57 -4.05 4.60
N VAL A 180 -25.50 -4.82 4.70
CA VAL A 180 -24.77 -5.04 5.95
C VAL A 180 -23.28 -4.97 5.66
N PHE A 181 -22.49 -4.57 6.64
CA PHE A 181 -21.05 -4.81 6.61
C PHE A 181 -20.58 -5.30 7.97
N VAL A 182 -19.46 -6.02 7.95
CA VAL A 182 -18.74 -6.44 9.16
C VAL A 182 -17.47 -5.60 9.27
N TYR A 183 -17.12 -5.19 10.49
CA TYR A 183 -15.90 -4.44 10.76
C TYR A 183 -15.19 -4.93 12.01
N ALA A 184 -13.88 -4.70 12.06
CA ALA A 184 -13.01 -5.08 13.18
C ALA A 184 -12.61 -3.84 14.00
N ARG A 185 -12.60 -3.98 15.32
CA ARG A 185 -12.03 -2.99 16.25
C ARG A 185 -11.48 -3.70 17.49
N GLY A 186 -10.21 -3.48 17.79
CA GLY A 186 -9.57 -4.00 19.01
C GLY A 186 -9.64 -5.53 19.11
N GLY A 187 -9.34 -6.24 18.01
CA GLY A 187 -9.40 -7.70 17.95
C GLY A 187 -10.82 -8.30 17.98
N LYS A 188 -11.86 -7.48 17.85
CA LYS A 188 -13.26 -7.90 17.89
C LYS A 188 -13.99 -7.54 16.63
N LEU A 189 -14.91 -8.41 16.21
CA LEU A 189 -15.78 -8.23 15.06
C LEU A 189 -17.15 -7.71 15.48
N TYR A 190 -17.67 -6.79 14.68
CA TYR A 190 -18.98 -6.18 14.82
C TYR A 190 -19.65 -6.10 13.46
N TYR A 191 -20.98 -6.01 13.41
CA TYR A 191 -21.70 -5.71 12.18
C TYR A 191 -22.36 -4.32 12.23
N TYR A 192 -22.76 -3.82 11.06
CA TYR A 192 -23.59 -2.64 10.93
C TYR A 192 -24.60 -2.85 9.79
N THR A 193 -25.85 -2.48 10.02
CA THR A 193 -26.93 -2.58 9.02
C THR A 193 -27.29 -1.20 8.51
N VAL A 194 -27.34 -1.05 7.19
CA VAL A 194 -27.71 0.19 6.52
C VAL A 194 -29.24 0.31 6.46
N ASN A 195 -29.77 1.50 6.75
CA ASN A 195 -31.21 1.79 6.80
C ASN A 195 -32.00 0.77 7.65
N PRO A 196 -31.66 0.60 8.94
CA PRO A 196 -32.37 -0.36 9.78
C PRO A 196 -33.86 0.02 9.88
N ALA A 197 -34.74 -0.98 9.91
CA ALA A 197 -36.19 -0.78 10.06
C ALA A 197 -36.59 -0.14 11.41
N SER A 198 -35.64 -0.04 12.34
CA SER A 198 -35.76 0.58 13.67
C SER A 198 -34.47 1.36 13.97
N ALA A 199 -34.40 2.09 15.09
CA ALA A 199 -33.21 2.86 15.45
C ALA A 199 -31.92 1.99 15.44
N PRO A 200 -30.74 2.55 15.09
CA PRO A 200 -29.48 1.81 15.09
C PRO A 200 -29.23 1.17 16.46
N VAL A 201 -28.92 -0.11 16.46
CA VAL A 201 -28.54 -0.85 17.66
C VAL A 201 -27.18 -0.34 18.17
N ASP A 202 -27.09 -0.08 19.47
CA ASP A 202 -25.83 0.31 20.13
C ASP A 202 -24.73 -0.72 19.82
N GLU A 203 -23.51 -0.24 19.57
CA GLU A 203 -22.36 -1.06 19.17
C GLU A 203 -22.12 -2.27 20.08
N LYS A 204 -22.35 -2.14 21.40
CA LYS A 204 -22.13 -3.24 22.34
C LYS A 204 -23.00 -4.47 22.07
N PHE A 205 -24.14 -4.29 21.39
CA PHE A 205 -25.05 -5.36 21.00
C PHE A 205 -24.81 -5.82 19.54
N ARG A 206 -23.92 -5.17 18.80
CA ARG A 206 -23.55 -5.53 17.42
C ARG A 206 -22.35 -6.48 17.34
N PHE A 207 -21.88 -6.98 18.49
CA PHE A 207 -20.73 -7.86 18.60
C PHE A 207 -20.98 -9.22 17.93
N ILE A 208 -20.00 -9.69 17.17
CA ILE A 208 -20.00 -11.01 16.54
C ILE A 208 -19.12 -11.99 17.33
N GLY A 209 -17.86 -11.62 17.56
CA GLY A 209 -16.86 -12.53 18.12
C GLY A 209 -15.47 -11.93 18.08
N GLU A 210 -14.49 -12.69 18.58
CA GLU A 210 -13.07 -12.32 18.50
C GLU A 210 -12.53 -12.56 17.07
N GLY A 211 -11.69 -11.68 16.56
CA GLY A 211 -11.07 -11.79 15.25
C GLY A 211 -10.87 -10.43 14.57
N THR A 212 -10.28 -10.49 13.37
CA THR A 212 -10.17 -9.34 12.47
C THR A 212 -11.04 -9.58 11.25
N VAL A 213 -11.10 -8.62 10.32
CA VAL A 213 -11.82 -8.82 9.05
C VAL A 213 -11.29 -10.02 8.24
N ASN A 214 -10.04 -10.45 8.46
CA ASN A 214 -9.46 -11.67 7.86
C ASN A 214 -10.11 -12.96 8.38
N SER A 215 -10.82 -12.90 9.50
CA SER A 215 -11.63 -14.01 10.01
C SER A 215 -12.98 -14.13 9.27
N VAL A 216 -13.30 -13.23 8.35
CA VAL A 216 -14.61 -13.14 7.69
C VAL A 216 -14.48 -13.19 6.18
N TYR A 217 -15.29 -14.03 5.54
CA TYR A 217 -15.40 -14.10 4.08
C TYR A 217 -16.87 -14.11 3.65
N TRP A 218 -17.27 -13.18 2.78
CA TRP A 218 -18.64 -13.14 2.24
C TRP A 218 -18.82 -14.16 1.12
N GLY A 219 -19.80 -15.04 1.27
CA GLY A 219 -20.25 -15.92 0.19
C GLY A 219 -21.16 -15.18 -0.80
N ARG A 220 -21.31 -15.72 -2.01
CA ARG A 220 -22.16 -15.13 -3.06
C ARG A 220 -23.64 -15.04 -2.67
N GLY A 221 -24.10 -15.91 -1.78
CA GLY A 221 -25.49 -15.95 -1.30
C GLY A 221 -25.86 -14.87 -0.28
N GLY A 222 -24.92 -14.01 0.13
CA GLY A 222 -25.13 -12.99 1.17
C GLY A 222 -24.91 -13.48 2.60
N ASP A 223 -24.62 -14.78 2.79
CA ASP A 223 -24.08 -15.30 4.05
C ASP A 223 -22.58 -14.98 4.15
N PHE A 224 -22.06 -14.86 5.36
CA PHE A 224 -20.61 -14.81 5.58
C PHE A 224 -20.13 -16.01 6.37
N PHE A 225 -18.87 -16.37 6.15
CA PHE A 225 -18.16 -17.42 6.85
C PHE A 225 -17.22 -16.76 7.85
N TYR A 226 -17.35 -17.17 9.11
CA TYR A 226 -16.54 -16.69 10.22
C TYR A 226 -15.65 -17.83 10.72
N LEU A 227 -14.34 -17.67 10.60
CA LEU A 227 -13.36 -18.65 11.05
C LEU A 227 -12.78 -18.21 12.40
N ARG A 228 -13.05 -18.99 13.44
CA ARG A 228 -12.61 -18.75 14.82
C ARG A 228 -11.88 -19.98 15.34
N ALA A 229 -10.64 -19.80 15.80
CA ALA A 229 -9.75 -20.90 16.16
C ALA A 229 -9.68 -21.92 15.00
N SER A 230 -10.25 -23.11 15.16
CA SER A 230 -10.31 -24.13 14.10
C SER A 230 -11.70 -24.32 13.48
N THR A 231 -12.72 -23.61 13.95
CA THR A 231 -14.12 -23.85 13.53
C THR A 231 -14.62 -22.76 12.59
N ILE A 232 -15.30 -23.18 11.53
CA ILE A 232 -15.91 -22.28 10.55
C ILE A 232 -17.39 -22.23 10.82
N TYR A 233 -17.92 -21.03 10.93
CA TYR A 233 -19.34 -20.76 11.13
C TYR A 233 -19.90 -20.11 9.87
N ARG A 234 -21.01 -20.64 9.34
CA ARG A 234 -21.80 -19.97 8.32
C ARG A 234 -22.85 -19.10 9.03
N VAL A 235 -22.87 -17.81 8.72
CA VAL A 235 -23.73 -16.83 9.37
C VAL A 235 -24.58 -16.13 8.32
N ARG A 236 -25.91 -16.21 8.49
CA ARG A 236 -26.86 -15.48 7.63
C ARG A 236 -26.95 -14.04 8.09
N ALA A 237 -26.83 -13.08 7.16
CA ALA A 237 -26.93 -11.65 7.48
C ALA A 237 -28.26 -11.29 8.17
N ALA A 238 -29.35 -11.96 7.80
CA ALA A 238 -30.67 -11.74 8.40
C ALA A 238 -30.77 -12.13 9.90
N GLU A 239 -29.90 -13.02 10.38
CA GLU A 239 -29.90 -13.44 11.79
C GLU A 239 -29.25 -12.41 12.71
N LEU A 240 -28.40 -11.53 12.19
CA LEU A 240 -27.61 -10.58 12.98
C LEU A 240 -28.52 -9.65 13.82
N PHE A 241 -29.59 -9.13 13.22
CA PHE A 241 -30.52 -8.23 13.92
C PHE A 241 -31.28 -8.92 15.05
N ALA A 242 -31.85 -10.10 14.79
CA ALA A 242 -32.59 -10.84 15.81
C ALA A 242 -31.69 -11.21 17.00
N ARG A 243 -30.42 -11.52 16.74
CA ARG A 243 -29.43 -11.92 17.75
C ARG A 243 -28.96 -10.76 18.62
N ALA A 244 -28.88 -9.54 18.12
CA ALA A 244 -28.56 -8.37 18.95
C ALA A 244 -29.55 -8.19 20.12
N LEU A 245 -30.81 -8.59 19.96
CA LEU A 245 -31.82 -8.54 21.01
C LEU A 245 -31.60 -9.59 22.12
N TYR A 246 -30.84 -10.65 21.83
CA TYR A 246 -30.59 -11.78 22.74
C TYR A 246 -29.08 -12.03 22.96
N ALA A 247 -28.27 -10.99 22.83
CA ALA A 247 -26.82 -11.06 22.98
C ALA A 247 -26.47 -11.68 24.36
N GLY A 248 -25.70 -12.78 24.35
CA GLY A 248 -25.31 -13.54 25.55
C GLY A 248 -26.01 -14.90 25.72
N PHE A 249 -27.09 -15.18 24.97
CA PHE A 249 -27.82 -16.45 25.05
C PHE A 249 -27.76 -17.31 23.77
N LEU A 250 -27.41 -16.72 22.62
CA LEU A 250 -27.38 -17.40 21.31
C LEU A 250 -26.00 -17.30 20.65
N GLU A 251 -25.39 -18.44 20.31
CA GLU A 251 -24.12 -18.51 19.56
C GLU A 251 -24.31 -18.26 18.07
N ILE A 252 -23.42 -17.48 17.44
CA ILE A 252 -23.56 -17.00 16.06
C ILE A 252 -23.29 -18.09 15.01
N GLY A 253 -24.19 -18.17 14.02
CA GLY A 253 -24.07 -19.05 12.86
C GLY A 253 -24.32 -20.52 13.17
N THR A 254 -24.13 -21.34 12.15
CA THR A 254 -24.09 -22.80 12.25
C THR A 254 -22.69 -23.26 11.87
N VAL A 255 -22.18 -24.31 12.50
CA VAL A 255 -20.91 -24.92 12.10
C VAL A 255 -21.01 -25.35 10.64
N ALA A 256 -20.03 -24.95 9.83
CA ALA A 256 -19.91 -25.25 8.42
C ALA A 256 -18.71 -26.16 8.10
N GLY A 257 -17.87 -26.41 9.09
CA GLY A 257 -16.73 -27.31 9.00
C GLY A 257 -15.65 -26.93 10.00
N LYS A 258 -14.61 -27.76 10.06
CA LYS A 258 -13.43 -27.55 10.90
C LYS A 258 -12.15 -27.63 10.07
N ILE A 259 -11.19 -26.77 10.38
CA ILE A 259 -9.85 -26.81 9.81
C ILE A 259 -8.89 -27.55 10.76
N PRO A 260 -7.83 -28.19 10.24
CA PRO A 260 -6.92 -29.00 11.07
C PRO A 260 -5.95 -28.17 11.93
N PHE A 261 -6.01 -26.83 11.87
CA PHE A 261 -5.08 -25.91 12.54
C PHE A 261 -5.83 -24.81 13.28
N GLU A 262 -5.16 -24.15 14.22
CA GLU A 262 -5.66 -22.88 14.74
C GLU A 262 -5.39 -21.75 13.73
N PHE A 263 -6.44 -20.99 13.44
CA PHE A 263 -6.39 -19.80 12.58
C PHE A 263 -5.90 -18.58 13.36
N SER A 264 -4.86 -17.96 12.85
CA SER A 264 -4.30 -16.71 13.34
C SER A 264 -4.54 -15.59 12.32
N PRO A 265 -5.52 -14.70 12.54
CA PRO A 265 -5.94 -13.70 11.55
C PRO A 265 -4.88 -12.66 11.18
N GLY A 266 -3.78 -12.58 11.94
CA GLY A 266 -2.63 -11.73 11.62
C GLY A 266 -1.66 -12.35 10.60
N PHE A 267 -1.66 -13.67 10.44
CA PHE A 267 -0.71 -14.41 9.58
C PHE A 267 -1.40 -15.31 8.55
N ASP A 268 -2.65 -15.66 8.79
CA ASP A 268 -3.43 -16.60 7.98
C ASP A 268 -4.51 -15.86 7.20
N SER A 269 -4.88 -16.44 6.05
CA SER A 269 -5.99 -15.97 5.21
C SER A 269 -6.75 -17.17 4.66
N PHE A 270 -8.03 -16.97 4.32
CA PHE A 270 -8.82 -18.01 3.70
C PHE A 270 -9.79 -17.44 2.66
N TRP A 271 -10.19 -18.31 1.73
CA TRP A 271 -11.14 -18.01 0.66
C TRP A 271 -12.17 -19.12 0.60
N ILE A 272 -13.44 -18.77 0.49
CA ILE A 272 -14.54 -19.74 0.35
C ILE A 272 -14.88 -19.90 -1.13
N ALA A 273 -15.12 -21.14 -1.55
CA ALA A 273 -15.58 -21.46 -2.89
C ALA A 273 -16.88 -20.71 -3.23
N PRO A 274 -17.12 -20.34 -4.50
CA PRO A 274 -18.39 -19.71 -4.91
C PRO A 274 -19.66 -20.51 -4.57
N ASP A 275 -19.56 -21.84 -4.50
CA ASP A 275 -20.63 -22.75 -4.11
C ASP A 275 -20.69 -23.05 -2.59
N ALA A 276 -19.73 -22.48 -1.83
CA ALA A 276 -19.53 -22.66 -0.40
C ALA A 276 -19.33 -24.11 0.08
N ARG A 277 -18.81 -24.99 -0.78
CA ARG A 277 -18.54 -26.41 -0.45
C ARG A 277 -17.09 -26.72 -0.12
N SER A 278 -16.20 -25.76 -0.29
CA SER A 278 -14.79 -25.91 0.05
C SER A 278 -14.15 -24.56 0.30
N LEU A 279 -12.92 -24.59 0.80
CA LEU A 279 -12.11 -23.40 1.02
C LEU A 279 -10.65 -23.64 0.65
N ILE A 280 -9.96 -22.53 0.43
CA ILE A 280 -8.50 -22.45 0.43
C ILE A 280 -8.08 -21.78 1.73
N LEU A 281 -7.19 -22.41 2.49
CA LEU A 281 -6.56 -21.86 3.68
C LEU A 281 -5.09 -21.59 3.39
N SER A 282 -4.62 -20.37 3.62
CA SER A 282 -3.20 -20.04 3.67
C SER A 282 -2.77 -19.89 5.12
N LYS A 283 -1.94 -20.82 5.60
CA LYS A 283 -1.34 -20.79 6.94
C LYS A 283 0.03 -20.11 6.87
N GLY A 284 0.20 -19.02 7.62
CA GLY A 284 1.43 -18.24 7.70
C GLY A 284 1.89 -17.69 6.34
N GLY A 285 0.94 -17.34 5.47
CA GLY A 285 1.22 -16.86 4.11
C GLY A 285 1.90 -17.86 3.15
N ARG A 286 2.22 -19.08 3.60
CA ARG A 286 3.11 -20.01 2.87
C ARG A 286 2.50 -21.36 2.53
N ASN A 287 1.68 -21.87 3.43
CA ASN A 287 1.24 -23.25 3.43
C ASN A 287 -0.24 -23.25 3.01
N ILE A 288 -0.51 -23.58 1.75
CA ILE A 288 -1.83 -23.53 1.13
C ILE A 288 -2.50 -24.90 1.22
N PHE A 289 -3.71 -24.94 1.75
CA PHE A 289 -4.52 -26.15 1.88
C PHE A 289 -5.84 -25.99 1.15
N TYR A 290 -6.23 -27.00 0.37
CA TYR A 290 -7.61 -27.16 -0.09
C TYR A 290 -8.37 -28.02 0.91
N ILE A 291 -9.46 -27.48 1.45
CA ILE A 291 -10.26 -28.14 2.50
C ILE A 291 -11.72 -28.20 2.04
N PRO A 292 -12.30 -29.39 1.81
CA PRO A 292 -13.75 -29.51 1.61
C PRO A 292 -14.49 -29.12 2.90
N LEU A 293 -15.63 -28.47 2.74
CA LEU A 293 -16.52 -28.13 3.84
C LEU A 293 -17.65 -29.15 3.89
N ASP A 294 -17.73 -29.87 4.99
CA ASP A 294 -18.83 -30.79 5.30
C ASP A 294 -19.49 -30.33 6.60
N PHE A 295 -20.82 -30.30 6.58
CA PHE A 295 -21.64 -29.91 7.73
C PHE A 295 -21.78 -31.06 8.74
N ASP A 296 -21.48 -32.30 8.33
CA ASP A 296 -21.60 -33.51 9.15
C ASP A 296 -20.29 -34.32 9.12
N ASP A 297 -19.17 -33.66 9.45
CA ASP A 297 -17.83 -34.27 9.47
C ASP A 297 -17.57 -35.15 10.72
N TYR A 298 -18.60 -35.46 11.50
CA TYR A 298 -18.49 -36.20 12.76
C TYR A 298 -18.19 -37.70 12.55
N GLU A 299 -18.68 -38.30 11.46
CA GLU A 299 -18.53 -39.74 11.15
C GLU A 299 -17.69 -40.04 9.89
N GLY A 300 -16.91 -39.07 9.40
CA GLY A 300 -16.15 -39.21 8.15
C GLY A 300 -15.01 -40.24 8.21
N SER A 301 -14.90 -41.10 7.18
CA SER A 301 -13.75 -41.98 6.96
C SER A 301 -12.56 -41.16 6.46
N GLY A 302 -11.54 -40.96 7.30
CA GLY A 302 -10.35 -40.12 7.04
C GLY A 302 -9.37 -40.64 5.98
N ASP A 303 -9.85 -41.22 4.88
CA ASP A 303 -9.02 -41.93 3.90
C ASP A 303 -8.42 -41.05 2.78
N ALA A 304 -8.75 -39.75 2.70
CA ALA A 304 -8.29 -38.86 1.63
C ALA A 304 -7.23 -37.85 2.09
N SER A 305 -6.03 -37.90 1.48
CA SER A 305 -5.02 -36.85 1.65
C SER A 305 -5.48 -35.54 1.03
N LEU A 306 -5.48 -34.45 1.81
CA LEU A 306 -5.87 -33.13 1.32
C LEU A 306 -4.77 -32.51 0.43
N PRO A 307 -5.14 -31.85 -0.69
CA PRO A 307 -4.18 -31.14 -1.52
C PRO A 307 -3.47 -30.04 -0.74
N TYR A 308 -2.15 -29.97 -0.90
CA TYR A 308 -1.29 -29.03 -0.21
C TYR A 308 -0.28 -28.40 -1.18
N LEU A 309 0.02 -27.12 -0.99
CA LEU A 309 1.06 -26.38 -1.71
C LEU A 309 1.88 -25.55 -0.72
N ALA A 310 3.20 -25.74 -0.75
CA ALA A 310 4.15 -24.86 -0.07
C ALA A 310 4.68 -23.83 -1.08
N VAL A 311 4.41 -22.54 -0.86
CA VAL A 311 5.01 -21.46 -1.65
C VAL A 311 6.37 -21.02 -1.06
N PRO A 312 7.23 -20.31 -1.81
CA PRO A 312 8.51 -19.85 -1.28
C PRO A 312 8.36 -18.96 -0.03
N ARG A 313 9.35 -19.00 0.88
CA ARG A 313 9.34 -18.21 2.13
C ARG A 313 9.31 -16.68 1.89
N ALA A 314 9.79 -16.24 0.73
CA ALA A 314 9.78 -14.83 0.35
C ALA A 314 8.42 -14.34 -0.19
N CYS A 315 7.39 -15.18 -0.24
CA CYS A 315 6.08 -14.80 -0.78
C CYS A 315 5.51 -13.57 -0.06
N LEU A 316 5.21 -12.52 -0.82
CA LEU A 316 4.70 -11.24 -0.30
C LEU A 316 3.17 -11.18 -0.25
N SER A 317 2.52 -11.83 -1.21
CA SER A 317 1.06 -11.85 -1.31
C SER A 317 0.57 -13.03 -2.14
N LEU A 318 -0.67 -13.44 -1.87
CA LEU A 318 -1.34 -14.53 -2.55
C LEU A 318 -2.64 -14.03 -3.18
N GLN A 319 -2.91 -14.48 -4.40
CA GLN A 319 -4.18 -14.26 -5.07
C GLN A 319 -4.79 -15.61 -5.47
N VAL A 320 -6.09 -15.78 -5.19
CA VAL A 320 -6.84 -16.98 -5.56
C VAL A 320 -7.82 -16.62 -6.67
N LEU A 321 -7.62 -17.23 -7.84
CA LEU A 321 -8.58 -17.18 -8.95
C LEU A 321 -9.49 -18.40 -8.85
N TRP A 322 -10.76 -18.14 -8.50
CA TRP A 322 -11.75 -19.19 -8.26
C TRP A 322 -13.03 -18.94 -9.07
N PRO A 323 -13.18 -19.57 -10.26
CA PRO A 323 -14.43 -19.49 -11.01
C PRO A 323 -15.55 -20.27 -10.30
N SER A 324 -16.82 -19.99 -10.62
CA SER A 324 -17.94 -20.75 -10.05
C SER A 324 -17.99 -22.22 -10.47
N GLY A 325 -17.26 -22.57 -11.53
CA GLY A 325 -16.94 -23.94 -11.90
C GLY A 325 -15.60 -23.98 -12.63
N GLY A 326 -14.86 -25.08 -12.50
CA GLY A 326 -13.53 -25.24 -13.09
C GLY A 326 -12.40 -25.23 -12.06
N ALA A 327 -11.16 -25.13 -12.56
CA ALA A 327 -9.96 -25.29 -11.74
C ALA A 327 -9.59 -24.02 -10.97
N ILE A 328 -9.12 -24.20 -9.73
CA ILE A 328 -8.61 -23.14 -8.85
C ILE A 328 -7.17 -22.83 -9.25
N THR A 329 -6.83 -21.55 -9.38
CA THR A 329 -5.45 -21.11 -9.62
C THR A 329 -4.98 -20.24 -8.46
N ILE A 330 -3.80 -20.56 -7.91
CA ILE A 330 -3.11 -19.79 -6.87
C ILE A 330 -1.96 -19.02 -7.53
N LEU A 331 -1.92 -17.71 -7.31
CA LEU A 331 -0.81 -16.85 -7.69
C LEU A 331 -0.07 -16.40 -6.44
N ALA A 332 1.26 -16.47 -6.47
CA ALA A 332 2.11 -16.03 -5.37
C ALA A 332 3.13 -15.00 -5.89
N SER A 333 3.07 -13.78 -5.36
CA SER A 333 4.02 -12.72 -5.71
C SER A 333 5.25 -12.82 -4.80
N LEU A 334 6.44 -12.65 -5.38
CA LEU A 334 7.73 -12.66 -4.68
C LEU A 334 8.34 -11.24 -4.67
N PRO A 335 9.34 -10.96 -3.83
CA PRO A 335 9.94 -9.64 -3.79
C PRO A 335 10.64 -9.31 -5.10
N ALA A 336 10.55 -8.05 -5.52
CA ALA A 336 11.26 -7.57 -6.69
C ALA A 336 12.78 -7.62 -6.47
N GLN A 337 13.55 -8.03 -7.48
CA GLN A 337 15.01 -7.96 -7.43
C GLN A 337 15.51 -6.62 -8.00
N LYS A 338 16.18 -5.83 -7.16
CA LYS A 338 16.97 -4.59 -7.44
C LYS A 338 16.31 -3.41 -8.17
N THR A 339 15.32 -3.61 -9.04
CA THR A 339 14.34 -2.63 -9.56
C THR A 339 13.49 -3.37 -10.59
N GLY A 340 12.27 -3.78 -10.22
CA GLY A 340 11.37 -4.52 -11.09
C GLY A 340 10.05 -4.78 -10.40
N GLU A 341 9.10 -5.40 -11.09
CA GLU A 341 7.88 -5.89 -10.47
C GLU A 341 8.13 -7.21 -9.74
N PRO A 342 7.40 -7.48 -8.64
CA PRO A 342 7.29 -8.81 -8.05
C PRO A 342 7.09 -9.91 -9.09
N PRO A 343 8.05 -10.85 -9.26
CA PRO A 343 7.79 -12.01 -10.10
C PRO A 343 6.67 -12.83 -9.45
N THR A 344 5.78 -13.37 -10.27
CA THR A 344 4.63 -14.12 -9.79
C THR A 344 4.69 -15.56 -10.28
N LEU A 345 4.54 -16.47 -9.33
CA LEU A 345 4.43 -17.90 -9.58
C LEU A 345 2.96 -18.31 -9.60
N ALA A 346 2.62 -19.34 -10.37
CA ALA A 346 1.25 -19.81 -10.53
C ALA A 346 1.14 -21.33 -10.39
N TRP A 347 0.09 -21.80 -9.72
CA TRP A 347 -0.26 -23.21 -9.60
C TRP A 347 -1.74 -23.43 -9.78
N ARG A 348 -2.13 -24.59 -10.31
CA ARG A 348 -3.51 -24.98 -10.52
C ARG A 348 -3.85 -26.26 -9.78
N LEU A 349 -4.97 -26.28 -9.07
CA LEU A 349 -5.50 -27.50 -8.48
C LEU A 349 -6.02 -28.42 -9.59
N GLN A 350 -5.44 -29.61 -9.72
CA GLN A 350 -5.86 -30.66 -10.64
C GLN A 350 -5.98 -31.98 -9.87
N GLY A 351 -7.19 -32.54 -9.83
CA GLY A 351 -7.46 -33.69 -8.97
C GLY A 351 -7.15 -33.37 -7.50
N HIS A 352 -6.15 -34.06 -6.94
CA HIS A 352 -5.73 -33.89 -5.56
C HIS A 352 -4.36 -33.19 -5.39
N ALA A 353 -3.85 -32.50 -6.42
CA ALA A 353 -2.54 -31.85 -6.37
C ALA A 353 -2.53 -30.45 -7.01
N PHE A 354 -1.69 -29.57 -6.48
CA PHE A 354 -1.37 -28.30 -7.12
C PHE A 354 -0.24 -28.49 -8.13
N VAL A 355 -0.54 -28.26 -9.40
CA VAL A 355 0.40 -28.40 -10.53
C VAL A 355 0.91 -27.01 -10.92
N PRO A 356 2.23 -26.80 -11.06
CA PRO A 356 2.78 -25.51 -11.48
C PRO A 356 2.34 -25.15 -12.89
N LEU A 357 2.12 -23.85 -13.10
CA LEU A 357 1.80 -23.25 -14.39
C LEU A 357 2.94 -22.34 -14.86
N SER A 358 2.87 -21.90 -16.13
CA SER A 358 3.71 -20.80 -16.60
C SER A 358 3.41 -19.52 -15.82
N ALA A 359 4.46 -18.75 -15.53
CA ALA A 359 4.32 -17.47 -14.84
C ALA A 359 3.40 -16.51 -15.64
N PRO A 360 2.45 -15.82 -14.98
CA PRO A 360 1.64 -14.80 -15.64
C PRO A 360 2.50 -13.60 -16.05
N LEU A 361 2.02 -12.81 -17.04
CA LEU A 361 2.70 -11.62 -17.54
C LEU A 361 2.81 -10.48 -16.50
N GLY A 362 2.05 -10.54 -15.41
CA GLY A 362 2.03 -9.50 -14.39
C GLY A 362 1.71 -10.04 -13.00
N SER A 363 1.83 -9.17 -12.00
CA SER A 363 1.65 -9.54 -10.59
C SER A 363 0.20 -9.61 -10.14
N SER A 364 -0.74 -9.11 -10.93
CA SER A 364 -2.17 -9.10 -10.63
C SER A 364 -2.97 -9.78 -11.73
N ALA A 365 -4.06 -10.43 -11.35
CA ALA A 365 -5.01 -11.01 -12.31
C ALA A 365 -6.47 -10.90 -11.87
N SER A 366 -7.41 -11.09 -12.79
CA SER A 366 -8.84 -11.19 -12.49
C SER A 366 -9.57 -12.03 -13.53
N LEU A 367 -10.58 -12.77 -13.08
CA LEU A 367 -11.41 -13.61 -13.94
C LEU A 367 -12.54 -12.81 -14.59
N SER A 368 -12.87 -13.15 -15.84
CA SER A 368 -14.13 -12.74 -16.45
C SER A 368 -15.33 -13.23 -15.61
N PRO A 369 -16.51 -12.60 -15.70
CA PRO A 369 -17.67 -12.99 -14.89
C PRO A 369 -18.08 -14.46 -15.04
N ASP A 370 -17.92 -15.03 -16.23
CA ASP A 370 -18.15 -16.46 -16.50
C ASP A 370 -16.99 -17.39 -16.10
N GLY A 371 -15.83 -16.84 -15.71
CA GLY A 371 -14.64 -17.58 -15.32
C GLY A 371 -13.88 -18.24 -16.46
N THR A 372 -14.20 -17.96 -17.73
CA THR A 372 -13.56 -18.59 -18.90
C THR A 372 -12.28 -17.88 -19.33
N LYS A 373 -12.14 -16.59 -19.01
CA LYS A 373 -10.98 -15.76 -19.35
C LYS A 373 -10.36 -15.15 -18.10
N ALA A 374 -9.10 -14.77 -18.20
CA ALA A 374 -8.43 -13.98 -17.18
C ALA A 374 -7.68 -12.80 -17.81
N LEU A 375 -7.72 -11.64 -17.16
CA LEU A 375 -6.76 -10.57 -17.42
C LEU A 375 -5.64 -10.72 -16.40
N ALA A 376 -4.39 -10.66 -16.85
CA ALA A 376 -3.23 -10.49 -15.99
C ALA A 376 -2.49 -9.22 -16.41
N TRP A 377 -2.12 -8.39 -15.43
CA TRP A 377 -1.52 -7.08 -15.67
C TRP A 377 -0.43 -6.76 -14.65
N GLY A 378 0.45 -5.84 -15.05
CA GLY A 378 1.60 -5.42 -14.28
C GLY A 378 2.48 -4.44 -15.05
N SER A 379 3.74 -4.31 -14.62
CA SER A 379 4.79 -3.55 -15.29
C SER A 379 5.10 -4.05 -16.71
N GLY A 380 4.92 -5.36 -16.96
CA GLY A 380 5.17 -5.99 -18.24
C GLY A 380 4.06 -5.80 -19.29
N GLY A 381 2.93 -5.19 -18.93
CA GLY A 381 1.79 -5.04 -19.81
C GLY A 381 0.50 -5.65 -19.29
N ILE A 382 -0.41 -5.92 -20.22
CA ILE A 382 -1.70 -6.58 -19.99
C ILE A 382 -1.82 -7.73 -20.99
N ALA A 383 -2.06 -8.93 -20.49
CA ALA A 383 -2.36 -10.11 -21.30
C ALA A 383 -3.75 -10.66 -20.97
N LEU A 384 -4.45 -11.05 -22.02
CA LEU A 384 -5.70 -11.78 -21.96
C LEU A 384 -5.39 -13.27 -22.07
N TYR A 385 -5.89 -14.06 -21.12
CA TYR A 385 -5.71 -15.50 -21.07
C TYR A 385 -7.03 -16.22 -21.32
N ASP A 386 -6.95 -17.34 -22.05
CA ASP A 386 -7.86 -18.46 -21.88
C ASP A 386 -7.54 -19.05 -20.51
N TYR A 387 -8.46 -18.86 -19.57
CA TYR A 387 -8.22 -19.28 -18.20
C TYR A 387 -8.22 -20.80 -18.09
N ILE A 388 -9.06 -21.49 -18.84
CA ILE A 388 -9.22 -22.95 -18.77
C ILE A 388 -7.92 -23.63 -19.18
N ASN A 389 -7.30 -23.19 -20.28
CA ASN A 389 -6.08 -23.78 -20.80
C ASN A 389 -4.80 -23.05 -20.34
N TRP A 390 -4.95 -21.95 -19.58
CA TRP A 390 -3.85 -21.08 -19.14
C TRP A 390 -2.93 -20.64 -20.29
N LYS A 391 -3.55 -20.17 -21.38
CA LYS A 391 -2.86 -19.76 -22.60
C LYS A 391 -3.16 -18.30 -22.90
N ILE A 392 -2.13 -17.53 -23.25
CA ILE A 392 -2.30 -16.15 -23.72
C ILE A 392 -3.09 -16.18 -25.04
N LEU A 393 -4.23 -15.51 -25.06
CA LEU A 393 -5.07 -15.27 -26.23
C LEU A 393 -4.59 -14.03 -26.98
N ASP A 394 -4.31 -12.94 -26.26
CA ASP A 394 -3.87 -11.67 -26.83
C ASP A 394 -3.05 -10.85 -25.83
N THR A 395 -2.16 -10.00 -26.33
CA THR A 395 -1.43 -9.00 -25.54
C THR A 395 -2.10 -7.64 -25.76
N ILE A 396 -2.91 -7.22 -24.79
CA ILE A 396 -3.71 -6.00 -24.87
C ILE A 396 -2.83 -4.75 -24.83
N SER A 397 -1.77 -4.74 -24.04
CA SER A 397 -0.84 -3.62 -23.93
C SER A 397 0.54 -4.13 -23.50
N THR A 398 1.60 -3.48 -23.96
CA THR A 398 2.96 -3.68 -23.46
C THR A 398 3.39 -2.58 -22.47
N ARG A 399 2.50 -1.61 -22.20
CA ARG A 399 2.74 -0.55 -21.21
C ARG A 399 2.40 -1.04 -19.81
N PRO A 400 3.12 -0.57 -18.78
CA PRO A 400 2.76 -0.82 -17.38
C PRO A 400 1.30 -0.48 -17.11
N ALA A 401 0.56 -1.43 -16.56
CA ALA A 401 -0.83 -1.26 -16.18
C ALA A 401 -1.00 -1.39 -14.67
N TYR A 402 -1.85 -0.55 -14.12
CA TYR A 402 -2.02 -0.41 -12.67
C TYR A 402 -3.32 -1.07 -12.20
N SER A 403 -4.38 -1.01 -13.01
CA SER A 403 -5.66 -1.59 -12.66
C SER A 403 -6.43 -2.04 -13.90
N CYS A 404 -7.17 -3.14 -13.78
CA CYS A 404 -8.06 -3.69 -14.81
C CYS A 404 -9.33 -4.21 -14.14
N VAL A 405 -10.49 -3.96 -14.76
CA VAL A 405 -11.79 -4.40 -14.24
C VAL A 405 -12.68 -4.95 -15.35
N TRP A 406 -13.31 -6.10 -15.10
CA TRP A 406 -14.25 -6.73 -16.03
C TRP A 406 -15.64 -6.11 -15.92
N ILE A 407 -16.16 -5.61 -17.03
CA ILE A 407 -17.54 -5.09 -17.15
C ILE A 407 -18.50 -6.21 -17.56
N GLY A 408 -18.05 -7.10 -18.45
CA GLY A 408 -18.76 -8.28 -18.92
C GLY A 408 -17.76 -9.35 -19.39
N ASN A 409 -18.21 -10.44 -20.01
CA ASN A 409 -17.31 -11.55 -20.40
C ASN A 409 -16.29 -11.19 -21.49
N ASP A 410 -16.62 -10.20 -22.33
CA ASP A 410 -15.81 -9.75 -23.47
C ASP A 410 -15.66 -8.21 -23.48
N ASP A 411 -15.84 -7.60 -22.31
CA ASP A 411 -15.87 -6.14 -22.11
C ASP A 411 -15.21 -5.79 -20.78
N PHE A 412 -14.18 -4.96 -20.82
CA PHE A 412 -13.39 -4.62 -19.64
C PHE A 412 -12.77 -3.24 -19.77
N ALA A 413 -12.45 -2.61 -18.64
CA ALA A 413 -11.69 -1.38 -18.59
C ALA A 413 -10.25 -1.66 -18.14
N ILE A 414 -9.31 -1.00 -18.80
CA ILE A 414 -7.88 -1.04 -18.49
C ILE A 414 -7.40 0.35 -18.13
N GLY A 415 -6.45 0.45 -17.20
CA GLY A 415 -5.83 1.70 -16.78
C GLY A 415 -4.31 1.59 -16.77
N ASP A 416 -3.66 2.42 -17.57
CA ASP A 416 -2.20 2.58 -17.60
C ASP A 416 -1.77 4.02 -17.26
N ASP A 417 -0.48 4.30 -17.41
CA ASP A 417 0.11 5.61 -17.14
C ASP A 417 -0.39 6.70 -18.08
N GLN A 418 -0.98 6.36 -19.23
CA GLN A 418 -1.41 7.31 -20.24
C GLN A 418 -2.93 7.46 -20.30
N ARG A 419 -3.68 6.35 -20.27
CA ARG A 419 -5.12 6.35 -20.54
C ARG A 419 -5.85 5.33 -19.68
N ILE A 420 -7.14 5.59 -19.55
CA ILE A 420 -8.12 4.62 -19.09
C ILE A 420 -9.03 4.34 -20.28
N GLU A 421 -9.07 3.10 -20.72
CA GLU A 421 -9.74 2.67 -21.95
C GLU A 421 -10.72 1.53 -21.64
N ARG A 422 -11.87 1.55 -22.31
CA ARG A 422 -12.77 0.41 -22.40
C ARG A 422 -12.38 -0.41 -23.62
N ILE A 423 -12.19 -1.70 -23.42
CA ILE A 423 -11.83 -2.67 -24.45
C ILE A 423 -13.00 -3.63 -24.62
N ARG A 424 -13.43 -3.80 -25.88
CA ARG A 424 -14.43 -4.80 -26.26
C ARG A 424 -13.82 -5.77 -27.25
N LEU A 425 -13.92 -7.06 -26.94
CA LEU A 425 -13.45 -8.13 -27.81
C LEU A 425 -14.47 -8.38 -28.92
N GLY A 426 -14.00 -8.84 -30.09
CA GLY A 426 -14.87 -9.25 -31.18
C GLY A 426 -15.53 -10.60 -30.92
N SER A 427 -16.73 -10.80 -31.45
CA SER A 427 -17.37 -12.12 -31.49
C SER A 427 -16.67 -13.01 -32.53
N GLY A 428 -15.60 -13.70 -32.12
CA GLY A 428 -15.00 -14.75 -32.93
C GLY A 428 -15.83 -16.03 -32.82
N ASN A 429 -16.05 -16.74 -33.94
CA ASN A 429 -16.72 -18.05 -33.96
C ASN A 429 -15.91 -19.19 -33.29
N SER A 430 -14.76 -18.87 -32.67
CA SER A 430 -13.90 -19.78 -31.90
C SER A 430 -13.28 -18.99 -30.74
N ALA A 431 -13.22 -19.61 -29.55
CA ALA A 431 -12.60 -19.07 -28.34
C ALA A 431 -11.10 -18.70 -28.49
N SER A 432 -10.48 -19.03 -29.63
CA SER A 432 -9.05 -18.90 -29.89
C SER A 432 -8.61 -17.62 -30.62
N THR A 433 -9.51 -16.72 -31.06
CA THR A 433 -9.14 -15.55 -31.89
C THR A 433 -10.06 -14.32 -31.68
N ALA A 434 -10.49 -14.05 -30.44
CA ALA A 434 -11.22 -12.82 -30.14
C ALA A 434 -10.24 -11.63 -30.08
N GLY A 435 -9.87 -11.09 -31.24
CA GLY A 435 -9.09 -9.85 -31.32
C GLY A 435 -9.87 -8.65 -30.76
N ILE A 436 -9.16 -7.58 -30.44
CA ILE A 436 -9.76 -6.33 -29.96
C ILE A 436 -10.62 -5.71 -31.07
N ALA A 437 -11.94 -5.67 -30.86
CA ALA A 437 -12.87 -5.07 -31.82
C ALA A 437 -12.96 -3.55 -31.67
N ARG A 438 -12.87 -3.05 -30.44
CA ARG A 438 -13.02 -1.62 -30.16
C ARG A 438 -12.26 -1.19 -28.91
N ARG A 439 -11.69 0.01 -28.98
CA ARG A 439 -11.14 0.77 -27.85
C ARG A 439 -11.85 2.10 -27.74
N ASP A 440 -12.35 2.42 -26.55
CA ASP A 440 -12.98 3.71 -26.27
C ASP A 440 -12.24 4.38 -25.11
N LEU A 441 -11.87 5.65 -25.28
CA LEU A 441 -11.28 6.44 -24.20
C LEU A 441 -12.34 6.71 -23.13
N ILE A 442 -12.05 6.33 -21.89
CA ILE A 442 -12.85 6.70 -20.72
C ILE A 442 -12.32 8.03 -20.16
N CYS A 443 -11.02 8.10 -19.89
CA CYS A 443 -10.36 9.27 -19.31
C CYS A 443 -8.86 9.28 -19.61
N LEU A 444 -8.25 10.46 -19.64
CA LEU A 444 -6.80 10.59 -19.67
C LEU A 444 -6.22 10.35 -18.27
N SER A 445 -5.07 9.66 -18.21
CA SER A 445 -4.30 9.42 -16.99
C SER A 445 -3.25 10.53 -16.83
N GLN A 446 -1.99 10.29 -17.19
CA GLN A 446 -0.96 11.32 -17.19
C GLN A 446 -0.90 12.06 -18.54
N ILE A 447 -0.65 13.37 -18.48
CA ILE A 447 -0.63 14.27 -19.64
C ILE A 447 0.77 14.85 -19.81
N SER A 448 1.32 14.75 -21.02
CA SER A 448 2.70 15.18 -21.32
C SER A 448 2.78 16.68 -21.60
N ARG A 449 1.85 17.21 -22.40
CA ARG A 449 1.72 18.63 -22.72
C ARG A 449 0.26 19.05 -22.66
N PHE A 450 0.00 20.28 -22.27
CA PHE A 450 -1.33 20.85 -22.25
C PHE A 450 -1.27 22.37 -22.38
N GLY A 451 -2.42 22.98 -22.58
CA GLY A 451 -2.60 24.42 -22.57
C GLY A 451 -3.97 24.76 -23.17
N PHE A 452 -4.12 26.01 -23.59
CA PHE A 452 -5.35 26.44 -24.25
C PHE A 452 -5.16 26.52 -25.77
N GLU A 453 -6.27 26.39 -26.49
CA GLU A 453 -6.33 26.73 -27.91
C GLU A 453 -6.30 28.26 -28.08
N ASP A 454 -5.72 28.74 -29.18
CA ASP A 454 -5.93 30.13 -29.62
C ASP A 454 -7.43 30.39 -29.87
N LYS A 455 -7.86 31.67 -29.86
CA LYS A 455 -9.29 32.00 -30.06
C LYS A 455 -9.81 31.35 -31.35
N VAL A 456 -10.65 30.33 -31.20
CA VAL A 456 -11.45 29.78 -32.28
C VAL A 456 -12.38 30.89 -32.78
N SER A 457 -12.55 31.02 -34.08
CA SER A 457 -13.45 32.00 -34.69
C SER A 457 -14.87 31.95 -34.07
N GLY A 458 -15.28 33.05 -33.44
CA GLY A 458 -16.56 33.20 -32.73
C GLY A 458 -16.39 33.44 -31.22
N ASP A 459 -17.49 33.76 -30.52
CA ASP A 459 -17.55 34.03 -29.06
C ASP A 459 -17.33 32.78 -28.16
N ALA A 460 -16.76 31.69 -28.70
CA ALA A 460 -16.54 30.46 -27.96
C ALA A 460 -15.36 30.60 -26.97
N GLN A 461 -15.52 30.08 -25.75
CA GLN A 461 -14.41 30.03 -24.78
C GLN A 461 -13.25 29.19 -25.34
N PRO A 462 -11.99 29.59 -25.11
CA PRO A 462 -10.85 28.83 -25.61
C PRO A 462 -10.84 27.44 -24.97
N ARG A 463 -10.76 26.43 -25.81
CA ARG A 463 -10.78 25.03 -25.40
C ARG A 463 -9.47 24.66 -24.72
N ILE A 464 -9.51 23.62 -23.91
CA ILE A 464 -8.30 23.02 -23.34
C ILE A 464 -7.81 21.96 -24.30
N LEU A 465 -6.49 21.89 -24.46
CA LEU A 465 -5.81 20.89 -25.27
C LEU A 465 -4.88 20.09 -24.36
N ALA A 466 -4.86 18.78 -24.53
CA ALA A 466 -3.97 17.86 -23.83
C ALA A 466 -3.38 16.84 -24.79
N GLN A 467 -2.07 16.67 -24.75
CA GLN A 467 -1.34 15.67 -25.50
C GLN A 467 -1.16 14.42 -24.65
N ASN A 468 -1.46 13.26 -25.24
CA ASN A 468 -1.21 11.97 -24.64
C ASN A 468 -0.72 10.97 -25.69
N GLY A 469 0.56 10.59 -25.59
CA GLY A 469 1.26 9.93 -26.68
C GLY A 469 1.39 10.85 -27.91
N SER A 470 1.03 10.33 -29.08
CA SER A 470 0.99 11.09 -30.34
C SER A 470 -0.33 11.83 -30.59
N SER A 471 -1.40 11.48 -29.88
CA SER A 471 -2.74 12.06 -30.05
C SER A 471 -2.94 13.31 -29.20
N TRP A 472 -3.86 14.16 -29.65
CA TRP A 472 -4.32 15.34 -28.93
C TRP A 472 -5.80 15.25 -28.62
N TYR A 473 -6.17 15.75 -27.45
CA TYR A 473 -7.52 15.73 -26.93
C TYR A 473 -7.96 17.12 -26.53
N THR A 474 -9.26 17.38 -26.62
CA THR A 474 -9.87 18.64 -26.23
C THR A 474 -11.04 18.46 -25.26
N THR A 475 -11.24 19.44 -24.38
CA THR A 475 -12.40 19.56 -23.50
C THR A 475 -12.71 21.04 -23.22
N ASP A 476 -13.97 21.31 -22.89
CA ASP A 476 -14.48 22.58 -22.38
C ASP A 476 -14.68 22.57 -20.84
N CYS A 477 -14.05 21.62 -20.14
CA CYS A 477 -14.25 21.31 -18.70
C CYS A 477 -15.61 20.70 -18.34
N ARG A 478 -16.49 20.44 -19.32
CA ARG A 478 -17.81 19.86 -19.08
C ARG A 478 -17.97 18.55 -19.84
N SER A 479 -17.54 18.57 -21.09
CA SER A 479 -17.56 17.47 -22.03
C SER A 479 -16.39 16.51 -21.78
N PRO A 480 -16.56 15.20 -22.04
CA PRO A 480 -15.46 14.25 -22.03
C PRO A 480 -14.32 14.68 -22.97
N TRP A 481 -13.14 14.11 -22.76
CA TRP A 481 -12.02 14.28 -23.69
C TRP A 481 -12.39 13.73 -25.07
N ALA A 482 -12.29 14.58 -26.09
CA ALA A 482 -12.49 14.20 -27.49
C ALA A 482 -11.18 14.35 -28.25
N GLU A 483 -10.81 13.34 -29.04
CA GLU A 483 -9.62 13.43 -29.89
C GLU A 483 -9.81 14.49 -30.98
N ILE A 484 -8.77 15.28 -31.25
CA ILE A 484 -8.80 16.36 -32.24
C ILE A 484 -7.56 16.28 -33.15
N PRO A 485 -7.73 16.32 -34.49
CA PRO A 485 -6.62 16.46 -35.41
C PRO A 485 -6.10 17.90 -35.43
N ASN A 486 -4.79 18.09 -35.58
CA ASN A 486 -4.15 19.40 -35.80
C ASN A 486 -4.47 20.47 -34.73
N PRO A 487 -4.11 20.23 -33.46
CA PRO A 487 -4.34 21.18 -32.37
C PRO A 487 -3.60 22.52 -32.61
N GLN A 488 -4.24 23.64 -32.28
CA GLN A 488 -3.59 24.95 -32.27
C GLN A 488 -3.31 25.40 -30.83
N LEU A 489 -2.25 24.85 -30.25
CA LEU A 489 -1.84 25.19 -28.90
C LEU A 489 -1.25 26.61 -28.86
N ARG A 490 -1.81 27.48 -28.02
CA ARG A 490 -1.26 28.82 -27.79
C ARG A 490 0.07 28.77 -27.04
N ALA A 491 0.84 29.84 -27.10
CA ALA A 491 2.01 30.00 -26.23
C ALA A 491 1.58 30.06 -24.75
N VAL A 492 2.31 29.34 -23.88
CA VAL A 492 2.08 29.34 -22.43
C VAL A 492 2.22 30.76 -21.90
N SER A 493 1.30 31.17 -21.02
CA SER A 493 1.35 32.47 -20.36
C SER A 493 1.22 32.30 -18.86
N GLN A 494 1.99 33.07 -18.09
CA GLN A 494 1.85 33.14 -16.63
C GLN A 494 1.19 34.46 -16.20
N VAL A 495 0.67 35.23 -17.15
CA VAL A 495 0.13 36.57 -16.93
C VAL A 495 -1.19 36.72 -17.69
N SER A 496 -2.18 37.29 -17.01
CA SER A 496 -3.40 37.83 -17.59
C SER A 496 -3.47 39.35 -17.35
N SER A 497 -4.55 40.00 -17.79
CA SER A 497 -4.78 41.41 -17.49
C SER A 497 -4.95 41.72 -16.00
N ARG A 498 -5.21 40.70 -15.16
CA ARG A 498 -5.46 40.86 -13.72
C ARG A 498 -4.52 40.10 -12.82
N TYR A 499 -3.93 38.99 -13.28
CA TYR A 499 -3.15 38.10 -12.43
C TYR A 499 -1.82 37.74 -13.06
N ARG A 500 -0.82 37.51 -12.20
CA ARG A 500 0.41 36.81 -12.53
C ARG A 500 0.53 35.59 -11.64
N VAL A 501 0.94 34.47 -12.20
CA VAL A 501 1.16 33.21 -11.47
C VAL A 501 2.63 32.82 -11.49
N TYR A 502 3.09 32.17 -10.42
CA TYR A 502 4.45 31.63 -10.30
C TYR A 502 4.48 30.50 -9.27
N LEU A 503 5.59 29.77 -9.20
CA LEU A 503 5.79 28.73 -8.19
C LEU A 503 6.71 29.26 -7.09
N ASP A 504 6.34 29.04 -5.84
CA ASP A 504 7.17 29.37 -4.67
C ASP A 504 7.58 28.10 -3.92
N ARG A 505 8.87 27.93 -3.68
CA ARG A 505 9.42 26.71 -3.05
C ARG A 505 9.09 26.72 -1.56
N GLN A 506 8.65 25.58 -1.05
CA GLN A 506 8.32 25.43 0.37
C GLN A 506 9.47 24.77 1.13
N SER A 507 9.71 25.23 2.36
CA SER A 507 10.67 24.65 3.29
C SER A 507 10.05 23.60 4.23
N GLY A 508 8.71 23.46 4.23
CA GLY A 508 7.96 22.55 5.11
C GLY A 508 6.57 22.22 4.55
N GLY A 509 5.89 21.26 5.17
CA GLY A 509 4.58 20.79 4.72
C GLY A 509 4.61 19.74 3.59
N PRO A 510 3.42 19.32 3.11
CA PRO A 510 3.25 18.19 2.18
C PRO A 510 3.66 18.52 0.73
N TYR A 511 3.90 19.80 0.43
CA TYR A 511 4.19 20.29 -0.91
C TYR A 511 5.65 20.74 -1.04
N GLU A 512 6.29 20.45 -2.17
CA GLU A 512 7.64 20.94 -2.49
C GLU A 512 7.61 22.42 -2.90
N ASN A 513 6.56 22.83 -3.60
CA ASN A 513 6.30 24.18 -4.05
C ASN A 513 4.80 24.48 -4.02
N LEU A 514 4.42 25.75 -4.19
CA LEU A 514 3.01 26.17 -4.25
C LEU A 514 2.79 27.09 -5.45
N PRO A 515 1.67 26.95 -6.18
CA PRO A 515 1.23 27.95 -7.15
C PRO A 515 0.79 29.22 -6.42
N MET A 516 1.43 30.33 -6.72
CA MET A 516 1.16 31.64 -6.17
C MET A 516 0.41 32.51 -7.17
N ILE A 517 -0.53 33.30 -6.69
CA ILE A 517 -1.37 34.21 -7.47
C ILE A 517 -1.10 35.65 -7.00
N ARG A 518 -0.53 36.47 -7.88
CA ARG A 518 -0.32 37.91 -7.68
C ARG A 518 -1.42 38.68 -8.42
N ASN A 519 -2.24 39.44 -7.70
CA ASN A 519 -3.25 40.30 -8.31
C ASN A 519 -2.64 41.63 -8.77
N ILE A 520 -2.45 41.82 -10.07
CA ILE A 520 -1.76 42.98 -10.64
C ILE A 520 -2.50 44.30 -10.36
N ALA A 521 -3.83 44.25 -10.24
CA ALA A 521 -4.66 45.43 -9.97
C ALA A 521 -4.68 45.85 -8.49
N SER A 522 -4.14 45.03 -7.58
CA SER A 522 -4.01 45.34 -6.15
C SER A 522 -2.61 44.98 -5.63
N VAL A 523 -2.36 45.07 -4.32
CA VAL A 523 -1.07 44.66 -3.72
C VAL A 523 -1.08 43.24 -3.15
N GLY A 524 -2.17 42.48 -3.37
CA GLY A 524 -2.32 41.13 -2.82
C GLY A 524 -1.54 40.04 -3.57
N THR A 525 -0.91 39.15 -2.81
CA THR A 525 -0.42 37.84 -3.26
C THR A 525 -1.02 36.78 -2.35
N ALA A 526 -1.57 35.73 -2.94
CA ALA A 526 -2.11 34.59 -2.22
C ALA A 526 -1.58 33.29 -2.82
N SER A 527 -1.51 32.22 -2.02
CA SER A 527 -1.31 30.88 -2.56
C SER A 527 -2.63 30.34 -3.13
N LEU A 528 -2.54 29.52 -4.16
CA LEU A 528 -3.68 28.75 -4.68
C LEU A 528 -4.19 27.73 -3.65
N LEU A 529 -3.31 27.27 -2.76
CA LEU A 529 -3.58 26.23 -1.76
C LEU A 529 -3.29 26.76 -0.34
N PRO A 530 -3.85 26.16 0.71
CA PRO A 530 -3.51 26.54 2.08
C PRO A 530 -2.02 26.38 2.37
N VAL A 531 -1.39 27.39 2.98
CA VAL A 531 0.01 27.33 3.43
C VAL A 531 0.05 26.66 4.80
N THR A 532 0.71 25.51 4.91
CA THR A 532 1.01 24.85 6.20
C THR A 532 2.20 25.50 6.90
N ASP A 533 2.21 25.41 8.23
CA ASP A 533 3.14 26.15 9.07
C ASP A 533 4.63 25.83 8.79
N ARG A 534 5.49 26.86 8.88
CA ARG A 534 6.91 26.80 8.50
C ARG A 534 7.74 26.24 9.64
N GLN A 535 7.90 24.93 9.73
CA GLN A 535 8.90 24.33 10.63
C GLN A 535 10.17 23.99 9.83
N GLY A 536 11.21 24.83 9.96
CA GLY A 536 12.51 24.64 9.31
C GLY A 536 13.40 23.60 9.99
N GLY A 537 14.35 23.02 9.23
CA GLY A 537 15.33 22.02 9.69
C GLY A 537 15.22 20.68 8.95
N LEU A 538 16.35 19.95 8.83
CA LEU A 538 16.35 18.56 8.34
C LEU A 538 15.66 17.66 9.38
N ARG A 539 14.60 16.96 8.98
CA ARG A 539 13.83 16.05 9.84
C ARG A 539 14.21 14.61 9.52
N GLU A 540 15.41 14.22 9.88
CA GLU A 540 15.89 12.86 9.61
C GLU A 540 15.78 11.99 10.86
N LEU A 541 15.53 10.70 10.69
CA LEU A 541 15.63 9.69 11.73
C LEU A 541 16.14 8.37 11.15
N GLY A 542 16.71 7.50 11.97
CA GLY A 542 17.12 6.15 11.57
C GLY A 542 16.17 5.08 12.12
N LEU A 543 15.63 4.26 11.22
CA LEU A 543 15.01 2.99 11.61
C LEU A 543 16.07 1.90 11.52
N CYS A 544 16.27 1.18 12.63
CA CYS A 544 17.27 0.11 12.76
C CYS A 544 16.54 -1.22 12.85
N PHE A 545 16.91 -2.21 12.03
CA PHE A 545 16.25 -3.51 12.04
C PHE A 545 17.14 -4.55 12.72
N ASP A 546 16.69 -5.08 13.85
CA ASP A 546 17.48 -6.01 14.65
C ASP A 546 17.08 -7.46 14.35
N LEU A 547 18.04 -8.27 13.90
CA LEU A 547 17.86 -9.68 13.54
C LEU A 547 18.73 -10.58 14.44
N TYR A 548 18.12 -11.16 15.48
CA TYR A 548 18.82 -11.96 16.48
C TYR A 548 19.03 -13.41 16.00
N ASP A 549 17.94 -14.13 15.75
CA ASP A 549 17.95 -15.59 15.55
C ASP A 549 16.76 -16.16 14.73
N ASP A 550 15.88 -15.29 14.22
CA ASP A 550 14.71 -15.61 13.39
C ASP A 550 14.52 -14.58 12.26
N ALA A 551 13.86 -14.98 11.17
CA ALA A 551 13.73 -14.19 9.93
C ALA A 551 12.28 -13.76 9.60
N GLU A 552 11.32 -14.03 10.48
CA GLU A 552 9.92 -13.63 10.26
C GLU A 552 9.77 -12.11 10.12
N GLY A 553 8.92 -11.67 9.19
CA GLY A 553 8.68 -10.25 8.89
C GLY A 553 9.75 -9.59 8.00
N LEU A 554 10.86 -10.27 7.69
CA LEU A 554 11.91 -9.71 6.83
C LEU A 554 11.46 -9.46 5.39
N PRO A 555 10.79 -10.40 4.67
CA PRO A 555 10.29 -10.13 3.32
C PRO A 555 9.35 -8.92 3.26
N GLU A 556 8.44 -8.78 4.22
CA GLU A 556 7.51 -7.67 4.34
C GLU A 556 8.23 -6.36 4.65
N ALA A 557 9.25 -6.39 5.51
CA ALA A 557 10.06 -5.23 5.83
C ALA A 557 10.85 -4.74 4.60
N LEU A 558 11.51 -5.64 3.87
CA LEU A 558 12.23 -5.32 2.64
C LEU A 558 11.29 -4.78 1.54
N ASP A 559 10.11 -5.39 1.38
CA ASP A 559 9.07 -4.91 0.45
C ASP A 559 8.60 -3.50 0.81
N ALA A 560 8.28 -3.26 2.09
CA ALA A 560 7.87 -1.94 2.56
C ALA A 560 8.98 -0.90 2.29
N LEU A 561 10.20 -1.15 2.75
CA LEU A 561 11.32 -0.23 2.55
C LEU A 561 11.57 0.03 1.05
N ASN A 562 11.51 -1.00 0.20
CA ASN A 562 11.67 -0.84 -1.25
C ASN A 562 10.54 -0.01 -1.87
N ARG A 563 9.28 -0.31 -1.53
CA ARG A 563 8.12 0.47 -1.99
C ARG A 563 8.26 1.94 -1.61
N PHE A 564 8.69 2.20 -0.38
CA PHE A 564 8.93 3.56 0.11
C PHE A 564 10.27 4.16 -0.35
N GLY A 565 11.10 3.44 -1.12
CA GLY A 565 12.40 3.94 -1.58
C GLY A 565 13.38 4.25 -0.44
N ILE A 566 13.23 3.61 0.71
CA ILE A 566 14.02 3.84 1.92
C ILE A 566 15.18 2.85 1.99
N LYS A 567 16.37 3.34 2.34
CA LYS A 567 17.50 2.50 2.75
C LYS A 567 17.73 2.69 4.25
N ALA A 568 17.44 1.63 5.01
CA ALA A 568 17.68 1.53 6.44
C ALA A 568 18.96 0.77 6.79
N THR A 569 19.26 0.67 8.09
CA THR A 569 20.37 -0.11 8.65
C THR A 569 19.82 -1.36 9.34
N PHE A 570 20.37 -2.53 9.00
CA PHE A 570 20.07 -3.81 9.63
C PHE A 570 21.23 -4.22 10.54
N PHE A 571 20.94 -4.57 11.79
CA PHE A 571 21.90 -5.12 12.73
C PHE A 571 21.73 -6.63 12.80
N LEU A 572 22.74 -7.38 12.33
CA LEU A 572 22.65 -8.83 12.16
C LEU A 572 23.43 -9.57 13.24
N GLY A 573 22.74 -10.43 13.98
CA GLY A 573 23.34 -11.32 14.96
C GLY A 573 24.02 -12.51 14.29
N GLY A 574 25.10 -13.01 14.89
CA GLY A 574 25.81 -14.18 14.36
C GLY A 574 24.92 -15.43 14.26
N GLU A 575 23.99 -15.61 15.19
CA GLU A 575 23.04 -16.73 15.14
C GLU A 575 22.08 -16.62 13.95
N PHE A 576 21.53 -15.43 13.70
CA PHE A 576 20.72 -15.17 12.51
C PHE A 576 21.49 -15.47 11.22
N ILE A 577 22.73 -14.99 11.08
CA ILE A 577 23.55 -15.19 9.88
C ILE A 577 23.78 -16.67 9.61
N ARG A 578 24.10 -17.46 10.65
CA ARG A 578 24.34 -18.91 10.52
C ARG A 578 23.07 -19.68 10.13
N ARG A 579 21.91 -19.28 10.65
CA ARG A 579 20.62 -19.93 10.37
C ARG A 579 20.02 -19.53 9.02
N TYR A 580 20.21 -18.28 8.63
CA TYR A 580 19.56 -17.66 7.47
C TYR A 580 20.55 -16.92 6.56
N PRO A 581 21.59 -17.59 6.03
CA PRO A 581 22.60 -16.92 5.20
C PRO A 581 22.02 -16.30 3.93
N ALA A 582 21.01 -16.93 3.32
CA ALA A 582 20.32 -16.38 2.15
C ALA A 582 19.54 -15.10 2.50
N ALA A 583 18.93 -15.03 3.68
CA ALA A 583 18.21 -13.83 4.13
C ALA A 583 19.18 -12.67 4.39
N ALA A 584 20.36 -12.94 4.96
CA ALA A 584 21.42 -11.94 5.09
C ALA A 584 21.88 -11.43 3.72
N ALA A 585 22.03 -12.32 2.74
CA ALA A 585 22.36 -11.94 1.36
C ALA A 585 21.25 -11.10 0.70
N ASP A 586 19.97 -11.39 0.97
CA ASP A 586 18.84 -10.62 0.45
C ASP A 586 18.82 -9.18 0.98
N ILE A 587 19.20 -8.95 2.25
CA ILE A 587 19.34 -7.60 2.83
C ILE A 587 20.41 -6.79 2.06
N VAL A 588 21.57 -7.40 1.82
CA VAL A 588 22.67 -6.79 1.05
C VAL A 588 22.25 -6.54 -0.40
N ALA A 589 21.62 -7.52 -1.05
CA ALA A 589 21.15 -7.41 -2.41
C ALA A 589 20.09 -6.31 -2.58
N SER A 590 19.33 -6.04 -1.52
CA SER A 590 18.36 -4.94 -1.42
C SER A 590 19.02 -3.58 -1.18
N GLY A 591 20.35 -3.50 -1.00
CA GLY A 591 21.13 -2.26 -0.89
C GLY A 591 21.01 -1.55 0.46
N HIS A 592 20.62 -2.27 1.51
CA HIS A 592 20.59 -1.75 2.87
C HIS A 592 21.99 -1.71 3.49
N GLU A 593 22.17 -0.85 4.49
CA GLU A 593 23.37 -0.91 5.32
C GLU A 593 23.26 -2.06 6.31
N THR A 594 24.35 -2.79 6.50
CA THR A 594 24.43 -3.92 7.43
C THR A 594 25.48 -3.64 8.48
N ALA A 595 25.14 -3.88 9.75
CA ALA A 595 25.95 -3.60 10.92
C ALA A 595 25.90 -4.76 11.92
N SER A 596 26.79 -4.76 12.91
CA SER A 596 26.92 -5.90 13.83
C SER A 596 25.93 -5.82 15.01
N LEU A 597 25.22 -6.92 15.28
CA LEU A 597 24.47 -7.14 16.53
C LEU A 597 25.23 -8.06 17.50
N PHE A 598 26.54 -8.24 17.30
CA PHE A 598 27.39 -9.22 18.00
C PHE A 598 27.11 -10.69 17.60
N PHE A 599 28.07 -11.58 17.86
CA PHE A 599 28.00 -12.98 17.37
C PHE A 599 26.98 -13.87 18.11
N ALA A 600 26.55 -13.46 19.30
CA ALA A 600 25.68 -14.23 20.19
C ALA A 600 24.64 -13.32 20.88
N PRO A 601 23.38 -13.77 21.03
CA PRO A 601 22.28 -12.99 21.62
C PRO A 601 22.32 -12.99 23.15
N ILE A 602 23.44 -12.61 23.75
CA ILE A 602 23.65 -12.60 25.21
C ILE A 602 23.57 -11.19 25.78
N ASP A 603 23.03 -11.05 26.99
CA ASP A 603 23.11 -9.79 27.73
C ASP A 603 24.56 -9.55 28.19
N LEU A 604 25.22 -8.56 27.58
CA LEU A 604 26.60 -8.22 27.86
C LEU A 604 26.78 -7.42 29.16
N SER A 605 25.68 -7.08 29.84
CA SER A 605 25.68 -6.42 31.15
C SER A 605 25.50 -7.40 32.32
N ASP A 606 25.23 -8.67 32.04
CA ASP A 606 24.98 -9.68 33.06
C ASP A 606 26.23 -9.96 33.90
N ALA A 607 26.18 -9.54 35.16
CA ALA A 607 27.27 -9.67 36.13
C ALA A 607 27.71 -11.11 36.43
N ARG A 608 26.93 -12.12 36.01
CA ARG A 608 27.32 -13.54 36.10
C ARG A 608 28.46 -13.89 35.16
N TYR A 609 28.69 -13.10 34.11
CA TYR A 609 29.74 -13.33 33.12
C TYR A 609 30.84 -12.27 33.24
N ARG A 610 32.10 -12.70 33.27
CA ARG A 610 33.23 -11.76 33.20
C ARG A 610 33.56 -11.46 31.74
N ILE A 611 32.96 -10.40 31.22
CA ILE A 611 33.16 -9.95 29.84
C ILE A 611 34.39 -9.05 29.76
N GLY A 612 35.45 -9.56 29.10
CA GLY A 612 36.68 -8.81 28.86
C GLY A 612 36.75 -8.21 27.46
N SER A 613 37.66 -7.26 27.24
CA SER A 613 37.86 -6.61 25.95
C SER A 613 38.12 -7.60 24.81
N ASP A 614 38.95 -8.60 25.08
CA ASP A 614 39.30 -9.68 24.15
C ASP A 614 38.10 -10.56 23.74
N PHE A 615 37.10 -10.72 24.62
CA PHE A 615 35.85 -11.40 24.26
C PHE A 615 35.02 -10.53 23.31
N ILE A 616 34.93 -9.22 23.55
CA ILE A 616 34.23 -8.28 22.68
C ILE A 616 34.89 -8.21 21.30
N SER A 617 36.21 -8.00 21.24
CA SER A 617 36.94 -7.89 19.96
C SER A 617 36.82 -9.17 19.13
N ARG A 618 36.99 -10.36 19.73
CA ARG A 618 36.80 -11.63 19.01
C ARG A 618 35.37 -11.88 18.60
N GLY A 619 34.41 -11.47 19.43
CA GLY A 619 33.00 -11.63 19.13
C GLY A 619 32.56 -10.78 17.94
N LEU A 620 33.03 -9.53 17.85
CA LEU A 620 32.80 -8.65 16.70
C LEU A 620 33.47 -9.21 15.43
N ALA A 621 34.77 -9.55 15.50
CA ALA A 621 35.50 -10.13 14.37
C ALA A 621 34.87 -11.43 13.85
N ARG A 622 34.39 -12.28 14.76
CA ARG A 622 33.67 -13.51 14.38
C ARG A 622 32.38 -13.20 13.62
N ASN A 623 31.65 -12.17 14.03
CA ASN A 623 30.41 -11.79 13.36
C ASN A 623 30.67 -11.24 11.95
N GLU A 624 31.74 -10.47 11.75
CA GLU A 624 32.22 -10.02 10.44
C GLU A 624 32.55 -11.21 9.54
N ASP A 625 33.38 -12.14 10.02
CA ASP A 625 33.77 -13.33 9.27
C ASP A 625 32.57 -14.18 8.85
N GLU A 626 31.60 -14.37 9.74
CA GLU A 626 30.38 -15.13 9.44
C GLU A 626 29.52 -14.39 8.40
N PHE A 627 29.40 -13.06 8.50
CA PHE A 627 28.67 -12.24 7.54
C PHE A 627 29.32 -12.24 6.15
N TYR A 628 30.65 -12.08 6.09
CA TYR A 628 31.40 -12.11 4.84
C TYR A 628 31.28 -13.47 4.15
N ARG A 629 31.37 -14.59 4.90
CA ARG A 629 31.16 -15.94 4.34
C ARG A 629 29.75 -16.13 3.79
N ALA A 630 28.73 -15.54 4.43
CA ALA A 630 27.34 -15.68 4.00
C ALA A 630 26.98 -14.80 2.79
N THR A 631 27.57 -13.61 2.67
CA THR A 631 27.10 -12.57 1.74
C THR A 631 28.14 -12.10 0.72
N GLY A 632 29.43 -12.34 0.97
CA GLY A 632 30.55 -11.76 0.21
C GLY A 632 30.70 -10.24 0.38
N SER A 633 30.05 -9.64 1.37
CA SER A 633 30.09 -8.20 1.68
C SER A 633 30.54 -7.97 3.12
N GLU A 634 30.96 -6.74 3.41
CA GLU A 634 31.46 -6.34 4.74
C GLU A 634 30.38 -5.63 5.56
N LEU A 635 30.45 -5.77 6.88
CA LEU A 635 29.64 -4.97 7.81
C LEU A 635 30.19 -3.54 7.90
N ALA A 636 29.30 -2.57 8.10
CA ALA A 636 29.71 -1.25 8.56
C ALA A 636 30.31 -1.36 9.97
N LEU A 637 31.28 -0.51 10.29
CA LEU A 637 31.90 -0.41 11.63
C LEU A 637 30.98 0.29 12.65
N LEU A 638 29.71 -0.12 12.62
CA LEU A 638 28.65 0.25 13.54
C LEU A 638 28.21 -1.03 14.25
N TRP A 639 27.91 -0.94 15.53
CA TRP A 639 27.29 -2.04 16.25
C TRP A 639 26.39 -1.52 17.35
N HIS A 640 25.48 -2.36 17.83
CA HIS A 640 24.96 -2.22 19.18
C HIS A 640 25.10 -3.55 19.91
N PRO A 641 25.29 -3.53 21.24
CA PRO A 641 25.25 -4.75 22.03
C PRO A 641 23.83 -5.35 21.97
N PRO A 642 23.67 -6.69 22.08
CA PRO A 642 22.36 -7.31 22.20
C PRO A 642 21.51 -6.61 23.28
N TYR A 643 20.24 -6.39 22.99
CA TYR A 643 19.28 -5.70 23.88
C TYR A 643 19.64 -4.24 24.20
N TYR A 644 20.60 -3.63 23.48
CA TYR A 644 21.15 -2.29 23.77
C TYR A 644 21.76 -2.18 25.19
N ALA A 645 22.16 -3.30 25.79
CA ALA A 645 22.70 -3.37 27.14
C ALA A 645 24.22 -3.59 27.13
N ALA A 646 24.99 -2.59 27.58
CA ALA A 646 26.44 -2.70 27.74
C ALA A 646 26.94 -1.83 28.89
N SER A 647 28.02 -2.29 29.55
CA SER A 647 28.78 -1.47 30.47
C SER A 647 29.73 -0.51 29.70
N PRO A 648 30.21 0.58 30.33
CA PRO A 648 31.19 1.47 29.71
C PRO A 648 32.46 0.74 29.22
N GLU A 649 32.89 -0.30 29.92
CA GLU A 649 34.05 -1.13 29.56
C GLU A 649 33.79 -1.91 28.27
N VAL A 650 32.58 -2.45 28.10
CA VAL A 650 32.15 -3.15 26.87
C VAL A 650 32.13 -2.18 25.69
N SER A 651 31.55 -0.99 25.86
CA SER A 651 31.53 0.04 24.81
C SER A 651 32.95 0.54 24.47
N SER A 652 33.83 0.68 25.46
CA SER A 652 35.24 1.06 25.24
C SER A 652 36.01 -0.03 24.48
N ALA A 653 35.80 -1.30 24.81
CA ALA A 653 36.42 -2.42 24.10
C ALA A 653 36.00 -2.48 22.62
N ALA A 654 34.72 -2.25 22.33
CA ALA A 654 34.25 -2.18 20.95
C ALA A 654 34.83 -0.97 20.19
N ALA A 655 34.94 0.19 20.84
CA ALA A 655 35.59 1.36 20.25
C ALA A 655 37.08 1.10 19.93
N GLN A 656 37.80 0.37 20.80
CA GLN A 656 39.17 -0.08 20.53
C GLN A 656 39.26 -1.07 19.37
N ALA A 657 38.20 -1.84 19.12
CA ALA A 657 38.07 -2.71 17.95
C ALA A 657 37.65 -1.95 16.67
N GLY A 658 37.51 -0.62 16.72
CA GLY A 658 37.16 0.22 15.57
C GLY A 658 35.67 0.46 15.37
N TYR A 659 34.82 -0.03 16.28
CA TYR A 659 33.36 0.06 16.16
C TYR A 659 32.79 1.32 16.82
N THR A 660 31.80 1.93 16.15
CA THR A 660 30.94 2.94 16.78
C THR A 660 29.75 2.27 17.45
N THR A 661 29.60 2.46 18.75
CA THR A 661 28.45 1.93 19.51
C THR A 661 27.22 2.78 19.27
N ILE A 662 26.14 2.14 18.81
CA ILE A 662 24.84 2.74 18.52
C ILE A 662 23.91 2.57 19.71
N VAL A 663 23.20 3.63 20.05
CA VAL A 663 22.23 3.67 21.16
C VAL A 663 20.87 4.05 20.62
N ARG A 664 19.83 3.34 21.04
CA ARG A 664 18.45 3.69 20.71
C ARG A 664 18.00 4.95 21.47
N SER A 665 17.29 5.84 20.79
CA SER A 665 16.73 7.04 21.40
C SER A 665 15.24 6.91 21.74
N ILE A 666 14.55 6.00 21.06
CA ILE A 666 13.15 5.64 21.26
C ILE A 666 13.13 4.12 21.44
N ASP A 667 12.42 3.64 22.45
CA ASP A 667 12.19 2.21 22.68
C ASP A 667 10.70 1.90 22.44
N PRO A 668 10.35 1.23 21.33
CA PRO A 668 8.97 0.85 21.08
C PRO A 668 8.48 -0.29 21.99
N LEU A 669 9.37 -0.92 22.76
CA LEU A 669 9.09 -2.10 23.59
C LEU A 669 8.61 -3.29 22.76
N ASP A 670 9.07 -3.38 21.51
CA ASP A 670 8.73 -4.47 20.59
C ASP A 670 9.45 -5.79 20.91
N TRP A 671 10.37 -5.77 21.87
CA TRP A 671 11.11 -6.91 22.39
C TRP A 671 10.42 -7.61 23.57
N VAL A 672 9.32 -7.04 24.12
CA VAL A 672 8.61 -7.59 25.29
C VAL A 672 7.75 -8.80 24.88
N SER A 673 8.15 -10.00 25.32
CA SER A 673 7.39 -11.23 25.10
C SER A 673 6.22 -11.36 26.08
N ARG A 674 5.31 -12.33 25.84
CA ARG A 674 4.26 -12.69 26.81
C ARG A 674 4.84 -13.19 28.13
N GLU A 675 5.99 -13.87 28.08
CA GLU A 675 6.67 -14.32 29.29
C GLU A 675 7.19 -13.13 30.10
N ASP A 676 7.77 -12.14 29.44
CA ASP A 676 8.28 -10.92 30.10
C ASP A 676 7.16 -10.09 30.73
N GLU A 677 6.02 -9.99 30.06
CA GLU A 677 4.82 -9.36 30.60
C GLU A 677 4.39 -10.03 31.91
N ILE A 678 4.30 -11.36 31.93
CA ILE A 678 3.90 -12.11 33.13
C ILE A 678 4.97 -12.02 34.22
N ARG A 679 6.24 -12.20 33.86
CA ARG A 679 7.35 -12.37 34.81
C ARG A 679 7.83 -11.05 35.41
N PHE A 680 7.85 -9.99 34.61
CA PHE A 680 8.40 -8.68 34.98
C PHE A 680 7.35 -7.57 35.00
N SER A 681 6.07 -7.88 34.72
CA SER A 681 4.98 -6.89 34.66
C SER A 681 5.26 -5.77 33.65
N LEU A 682 5.96 -6.10 32.56
CA LEU A 682 6.23 -5.17 31.46
C LEU A 682 5.01 -5.05 30.55
N PRO A 683 4.61 -3.83 30.14
CA PRO A 683 3.46 -3.66 29.26
C PRO A 683 3.77 -4.16 27.85
N GLN A 684 2.91 -5.03 27.31
CA GLN A 684 2.91 -5.39 25.90
C GLN A 684 1.97 -4.47 25.12
N TYR A 685 2.43 -3.98 23.97
CA TYR A 685 1.67 -3.09 23.08
C TYR A 685 1.33 -3.79 21.77
N SER A 686 0.17 -3.44 21.19
CA SER A 686 -0.15 -3.79 19.81
C SER A 686 0.79 -3.09 18.83
N ALA A 687 0.86 -3.55 17.58
CA ALA A 687 1.67 -2.89 16.57
C ALA A 687 1.22 -1.44 16.33
N SER A 688 -0.09 -1.20 16.34
CA SER A 688 -0.68 0.13 16.22
C SER A 688 -0.28 1.07 17.36
N ASP A 689 -0.35 0.60 18.61
CA ASP A 689 0.05 1.38 19.78
C ASP A 689 1.55 1.72 19.74
N MET A 690 2.39 0.78 19.32
CA MET A 690 3.82 1.03 19.14
C MET A 690 4.08 2.11 18.08
N VAL A 691 3.33 2.11 16.98
CA VAL A 691 3.41 3.18 15.95
C VAL A 691 3.06 4.54 16.55
N ASP A 692 1.94 4.66 17.25
CA ASP A 692 1.55 5.94 17.86
C ASP A 692 2.58 6.42 18.90
N ARG A 693 3.14 5.51 19.71
CA ARG A 693 4.21 5.83 20.66
C ARG A 693 5.48 6.33 19.96
N ILE A 694 5.89 5.69 18.86
CA ILE A 694 7.03 6.17 18.06
C ILE A 694 6.73 7.56 17.51
N MET A 695 5.52 7.75 16.97
CA MET A 695 5.10 9.03 16.38
C MET A 695 4.97 10.14 17.42
N GLU A 696 4.61 9.83 18.66
CA GLU A 696 4.60 10.79 19.76
C GLU A 696 6.01 11.16 20.21
N ALA A 697 6.94 10.20 20.26
CA ALA A 697 8.31 10.38 20.74
C ALA A 697 9.30 10.90 19.68
N LYS A 698 8.92 10.90 18.39
CA LYS A 698 9.82 11.22 17.27
C LYS A 698 10.41 12.63 17.39
N LYS A 699 11.67 12.75 17.01
CA LYS A 699 12.42 14.00 16.91
C LYS A 699 13.52 13.85 15.86
N PRO A 700 13.98 14.94 15.22
CA PRO A 700 15.13 14.87 14.32
C PRO A 700 16.35 14.24 15.02
N GLY A 701 17.07 13.36 14.33
CA GLY A 701 18.20 12.61 14.88
C GLY A 701 17.81 11.36 15.67
N ALA A 702 16.54 11.02 15.80
CA ALA A 702 16.12 9.84 16.56
C ALA A 702 16.54 8.54 15.86
N LEU A 703 16.97 7.56 16.68
CA LEU A 703 17.13 6.16 16.30
C LEU A 703 16.04 5.32 16.95
N VAL A 704 15.32 4.54 16.12
CA VAL A 704 14.22 3.66 16.51
C VAL A 704 14.56 2.22 16.08
N PRO A 705 14.76 1.28 17.01
CA PRO A 705 14.94 -0.12 16.69
C PRO A 705 13.61 -0.78 16.35
N ILE A 706 13.64 -1.74 15.43
CA ILE A 706 12.53 -2.60 15.04
C ILE A 706 13.08 -4.02 15.01
N ARG A 707 12.64 -4.85 15.95
CA ARG A 707 12.99 -6.25 16.01
C ARG A 707 12.20 -7.05 14.98
N LEU A 708 12.91 -7.78 14.15
CA LEU A 708 12.35 -8.79 13.26
C LEU A 708 12.50 -10.19 13.87
N GLY A 709 11.71 -11.12 13.37
CA GLY A 709 11.64 -12.49 13.85
C GLY A 709 10.69 -12.71 15.02
N LEU A 710 10.26 -13.95 15.20
CA LEU A 710 9.40 -14.35 16.31
C LEU A 710 10.18 -14.38 17.63
N LEU A 711 9.62 -13.75 18.67
CA LEU A 711 10.20 -13.80 20.02
C LEU A 711 10.03 -15.20 20.64
N PRO A 712 11.04 -15.73 21.35
CA PRO A 712 10.83 -16.78 22.34
C PRO A 712 9.73 -16.38 23.32
N GLY A 713 8.81 -17.28 23.64
CA GLY A 713 7.62 -16.97 24.46
C GLY A 713 6.48 -16.26 23.71
N GLY A 714 6.73 -15.81 22.47
CA GLY A 714 5.75 -15.17 21.59
C GLY A 714 5.28 -13.80 22.07
N ARG A 715 4.52 -13.12 21.22
CA ARG A 715 3.78 -11.89 21.54
C ARG A 715 2.44 -11.86 20.82
N VAL A 716 1.52 -11.00 21.24
CA VAL A 716 0.18 -10.90 20.63
C VAL A 716 0.24 -10.34 19.21
N ASP A 717 1.10 -9.34 18.97
CA ASP A 717 1.25 -8.66 17.69
C ASP A 717 2.68 -8.10 17.57
N TYR A 718 3.18 -7.86 16.35
CA TYR A 718 4.57 -7.49 16.07
C TYR A 718 4.65 -6.17 15.29
N LEU A 719 5.62 -5.29 15.65
CA LEU A 719 5.72 -3.95 15.06
C LEU A 719 5.87 -3.98 13.52
N PHE A 720 6.58 -4.98 12.98
CA PHE A 720 6.77 -5.12 11.55
C PHE A 720 5.46 -5.32 10.77
N ASN A 721 4.38 -5.79 11.42
CA ASN A 721 3.04 -5.90 10.82
C ASN A 721 2.42 -4.54 10.46
N ARG A 722 2.97 -3.44 11.01
CA ARG A 722 2.48 -2.07 10.78
C ARG A 722 3.56 -1.13 10.26
N LEU A 723 4.61 -1.68 9.65
CA LEU A 723 5.73 -0.88 9.14
C LEU A 723 5.28 0.12 8.08
N ASN A 724 4.38 -0.25 7.15
CA ASN A 724 3.91 0.72 6.15
C ASN A 724 3.15 1.90 6.78
N VAL A 725 2.40 1.66 7.86
CA VAL A 725 1.67 2.71 8.59
C VAL A 725 2.64 3.65 9.27
N LEU A 726 3.69 3.12 9.90
CA LEU A 726 4.77 3.92 10.50
C LEU A 726 5.49 4.78 9.45
N LEU A 727 5.92 4.16 8.35
CA LEU A 727 6.64 4.85 7.28
C LEU A 727 5.79 5.97 6.65
N ASP A 728 4.54 5.68 6.32
CA ASP A 728 3.60 6.66 5.77
C ASP A 728 3.38 7.84 6.73
N ALA A 729 3.18 7.56 8.02
CA ALA A 729 2.98 8.60 9.04
C ALA A 729 4.22 9.49 9.23
N LEU A 730 5.43 8.90 9.25
CA LEU A 730 6.68 9.66 9.32
C LEU A 730 6.82 10.61 8.13
N MET A 731 6.55 10.12 6.92
CA MET A 731 6.65 10.93 5.70
C MET A 731 5.58 12.01 5.63
N GLN A 732 4.35 11.75 6.08
CA GLN A 732 3.29 12.76 6.17
C GLN A 732 3.67 13.91 7.12
N GLU A 733 4.44 13.62 8.18
CA GLU A 733 5.00 14.65 9.08
C GLU A 733 6.33 15.25 8.60
N GLY A 734 6.76 14.89 7.39
CA GLY A 734 7.94 15.42 6.72
C GLY A 734 9.26 14.86 7.23
N TYR A 735 9.23 13.70 7.91
CA TYR A 735 10.45 12.99 8.29
C TYR A 735 10.99 12.15 7.14
N THR A 736 12.31 12.10 7.05
CA THR A 736 13.06 11.21 6.18
C THR A 736 13.70 10.11 7.02
N VAL A 737 13.49 8.85 6.62
CA VAL A 737 14.23 7.72 7.18
C VAL A 737 15.55 7.56 6.44
N VAL A 738 16.67 7.62 7.18
CA VAL A 738 18.03 7.48 6.64
C VAL A 738 18.78 6.34 7.32
N LYS A 739 19.90 5.93 6.73
CA LYS A 739 20.85 5.00 7.36
C LYS A 739 21.45 5.62 8.62
N VAL A 740 21.86 4.79 9.56
CA VAL A 740 22.52 5.23 10.80
C VAL A 740 23.81 5.99 10.49
N SER A 741 24.63 5.52 9.54
CA SER A 741 25.84 6.25 9.11
C SER A 741 25.54 7.68 8.66
N THR A 742 24.52 7.85 7.81
CA THR A 742 24.08 9.15 7.30
C THR A 742 23.60 10.06 8.44
N LEU A 743 22.84 9.52 9.39
CA LEU A 743 22.37 10.29 10.55
C LEU A 743 23.53 10.78 11.42
N LEU A 744 24.55 9.94 11.63
CA LEU A 744 25.76 10.28 12.38
C LEU A 744 26.66 11.29 11.65
N GLU A 745 26.66 11.29 10.33
CA GLU A 745 27.38 12.28 9.51
C GLU A 745 26.73 13.66 9.64
N HIS A 746 25.41 13.74 9.43
CA HIS A 746 24.67 15.01 9.51
C HIS A 746 24.57 15.57 10.93
N GLY A 747 24.53 14.73 11.97
CA GLY A 747 24.51 15.18 13.36
C GLY A 747 25.82 15.80 13.87
N LYS A 748 26.90 15.78 13.09
CA LYS A 748 28.18 16.43 13.40
C LYS A 748 28.28 17.88 12.90
N GLU A 749 27.39 18.29 11.99
CA GLU A 749 27.23 19.66 11.49
C GLU A 749 26.28 20.47 12.39
#